data_AF-A0A8H2S9U9-F1
#
_entry.id   AF-A0A8H2S9U9-F1
#
_cell.length_a   1.000
_cell.length_b   1.000
_cell.length_c   1.000
_cell.angle_alpha   90.00
_cell.angle_beta   90.00
_cell.angle_gamma   90.00
#
_symmetry.space_group_name_H-M   'P 1'
#
loop_
_entity.id
_entity.type
_entity.pdbx_description
1 polymer ?
#
loop_
_entity_poly.entity_id
_entity_poly.type
_entity_poly.pdbx_seq_one_letter_code
_entity_poly.pdbx_strand_id
1 'polypeptide(L)'
;MTTNFEKWMDYNYPLENCIITKESIQKALNKFYLDKILNLDKDQSILIFFKVRIKNGPFRNISNLQKVNKLEFFNLIDIFIEYWNIKSSEYNEYPLIEIVFTYYILSTKLDLEIKNSTRELKKQKNKDKNKSLKLETGLLDTINFGGYSLPSTMDITEWGHCDFYNNYTEAIVYKKQSKGIYYIKLHNNYLEVDLKIENISILYFKDTLLDINCLGTFKREIKEQTYEFLNGKLKTKSKKYKTQYIKPLLGDIYLNDKFLTMDLETRIRKGKMEVYHVSIFDGISISTFYLSDYKNSEELLKYSILSIMIRKYNGYKVYLHNFSEFDSVFLLRVITSLSNNVNIIMKDNKLINLQLKFGDNKYNIVFRDSFLLLPSSLKKLALSFNVEEKLIFPYAFVNDEKINLDYKGKVPEFKYFENIKIKEYKEYCNNFKDKDWNLREETAKYCNQDVKTLYLVIKKFSQQIFDLFRISVINSPTLSSLSFTIYRTIFIKDFKIPIITGELYNFIKKGYTGGAVDVYKSFGKFIYRYDVNSLYPFIMKNFPMPINDPIFIEGDISDFNLKDLAFIEVEVEAPENLNIPFLQTKIKSKKGGYVTISPLGSWTGIYTCNEIQKSIALGYKFKYLRALKFEQGYIFDEFVSYFYNLKKNSLKNSSEYTIAKFILNSLSGRFALEPELDKHVIVDDKKVLELVKYYTINSLINLGNGKNLVSYKIINESIDTNKNPNVSVAVSANITANARVWMNQFKQKNLFYSDTDSIDTNVLLDPKYVGNELGQLKLEHFFSEAVYLAPKVYGGITPKYEIVKIKGLKNPIPYKELLPLLYKNKTLELNQEKWLKDIEKGHISIHNEIYTLMVTENKRKLIYDKDNKFIETKPLKIKNENIIE
;
A
#
# COMPACT_ATOMS: atom_id res chain seq x y z
N MET A 1 -37.33 23.71 -37.80
CA MET A 1 -36.31 23.52 -36.75
C MET A 1 -35.89 22.06 -36.76
N THR A 2 -34.68 21.75 -37.18
CA THR A 2 -34.09 20.41 -37.18
C THR A 2 -33.87 19.97 -35.73
N THR A 3 -34.76 19.14 -35.21
CA THR A 3 -34.63 18.54 -33.88
C THR A 3 -33.50 17.51 -33.90
N ASN A 4 -32.46 17.77 -33.10
CA ASN A 4 -31.33 16.87 -32.87
C ASN A 4 -31.82 15.58 -32.19
N PHE A 5 -32.20 14.57 -32.96
CA PHE A 5 -32.66 13.26 -32.45
C PHE A 5 -31.51 12.31 -32.05
N GLU A 6 -30.27 12.79 -31.92
CA GLU A 6 -29.09 11.91 -31.74
C GLU A 6 -28.14 12.33 -30.60
N LYS A 7 -28.69 12.90 -29.52
CA LYS A 7 -27.90 13.21 -28.31
C LYS A 7 -28.75 13.17 -27.06
N TRP A 8 -28.13 12.84 -25.92
CA TRP A 8 -28.77 12.94 -24.61
C TRP A 8 -29.08 14.41 -24.28
N MET A 9 -30.28 14.65 -23.77
CA MET A 9 -30.76 15.97 -23.39
C MET A 9 -31.34 15.95 -21.98
N ASP A 10 -31.20 17.05 -21.25
CA ASP A 10 -31.82 17.24 -19.94
C ASP A 10 -33.02 18.18 -20.05
N TYR A 11 -34.13 17.78 -19.46
CA TYR A 11 -35.31 18.62 -19.25
C TYR A 11 -35.48 18.90 -17.76
N ASN A 12 -35.33 20.17 -17.38
CA ASN A 12 -35.38 20.60 -15.98
C ASN A 12 -36.73 21.22 -15.67
N TYR A 13 -37.37 20.77 -14.59
CA TYR A 13 -38.61 21.29 -14.06
C TYR A 13 -38.36 21.85 -12.64
N PRO A 14 -38.48 23.16 -12.42
CA PRO A 14 -38.21 23.78 -11.12
C PRO A 14 -39.25 23.38 -10.07
N LEU A 15 -38.80 23.19 -8.83
CA LEU A 15 -39.64 22.88 -7.68
C LEU A 15 -39.92 24.15 -6.86
N GLU A 16 -41.20 24.40 -6.58
CA GLU A 16 -41.63 25.59 -5.83
C GLU A 16 -41.35 25.46 -4.32
N ASN A 17 -41.56 24.29 -3.73
CA ASN A 17 -41.52 24.08 -2.27
C ASN A 17 -40.33 23.24 -1.78
N CYS A 18 -39.30 23.06 -2.61
CA CYS A 18 -38.12 22.23 -2.34
C CYS A 18 -38.36 20.75 -1.93
N ILE A 19 -39.61 20.26 -2.03
CA ILE A 19 -40.05 18.92 -1.69
C ILE A 19 -40.74 18.31 -2.92
N ILE A 20 -40.45 17.04 -3.20
CA ILE A 20 -41.10 16.30 -4.29
C ILE A 20 -42.28 15.52 -3.75
N THR A 21 -43.47 15.84 -4.26
CA THR A 21 -44.71 15.10 -4.03
C THR A 21 -45.10 14.31 -5.28
N LYS A 22 -46.02 13.35 -5.13
CA LYS A 22 -46.64 12.64 -6.27
C LYS A 22 -47.18 13.64 -7.31
N GLU A 23 -47.82 14.71 -6.84
CA GLU A 23 -48.35 15.77 -7.70
C GLU A 23 -47.25 16.52 -8.45
N SER A 24 -46.11 16.82 -7.81
CA SER A 24 -44.98 17.48 -8.50
C SER A 24 -44.36 16.61 -9.59
N ILE A 25 -44.24 15.28 -9.38
CA ILE A 25 -43.72 14.35 -10.39
C ILE A 25 -44.69 14.30 -11.57
N GLN A 26 -45.99 14.22 -11.29
CA GLN A 26 -47.03 14.21 -12.31
C GLN A 26 -47.05 15.52 -13.13
N LYS A 27 -46.97 16.69 -12.47
CA LYS A 27 -46.88 18.00 -13.14
C LYS A 27 -45.63 18.09 -14.03
N ALA A 28 -44.48 17.66 -13.53
CA ALA A 28 -43.24 17.66 -14.28
C ALA A 28 -43.32 16.76 -15.54
N LEU A 29 -43.83 15.53 -15.39
CA LEU A 29 -43.99 14.59 -16.52
C LEU A 29 -45.02 15.07 -17.54
N ASN A 30 -46.14 15.64 -17.09
CA ASN A 30 -47.14 16.20 -18.00
C ASN A 30 -46.57 17.36 -18.81
N LYS A 31 -45.79 18.24 -18.17
CA LYS A 31 -45.14 19.35 -18.85
C LYS A 31 -44.08 18.85 -19.84
N PHE A 32 -43.27 17.86 -19.45
CA PHE A 32 -42.34 17.20 -20.35
C PHE A 32 -43.04 16.55 -21.56
N TYR A 33 -44.17 15.87 -21.34
CA TYR A 33 -44.96 15.26 -22.40
C TYR A 33 -45.40 16.30 -23.44
N LEU A 34 -45.98 17.41 -22.98
CA LEU A 34 -46.41 18.51 -23.86
C LEU A 34 -45.24 19.12 -24.64
N ASP A 35 -44.11 19.34 -23.97
CA ASP A 35 -42.99 20.06 -24.55
C ASP A 35 -42.14 19.19 -25.50
N LYS A 36 -42.04 17.88 -25.25
CA LYS A 36 -41.07 16.97 -25.92
C LYS A 36 -41.67 15.75 -26.60
N ILE A 37 -42.85 15.28 -26.18
CA ILE A 37 -43.39 13.97 -26.59
C ILE A 37 -44.63 14.10 -27.48
N LEU A 38 -45.43 15.14 -27.27
CA LEU A 38 -46.72 15.33 -27.95
C LEU A 38 -46.62 15.24 -29.48
N ASN A 39 -45.51 15.70 -30.06
CA ASN A 39 -45.28 15.75 -31.51
C ASN A 39 -44.50 14.55 -32.07
N LEU A 40 -44.18 13.54 -31.25
CA LEU A 40 -43.48 12.33 -31.72
C LEU A 40 -44.45 11.33 -32.35
N ASP A 41 -43.93 10.45 -33.20
CA ASP A 41 -44.70 9.35 -33.80
C ASP A 41 -45.13 8.35 -32.72
N LYS A 42 -46.24 7.63 -32.95
CA LYS A 42 -46.83 6.72 -31.94
C LYS A 42 -45.88 5.61 -31.51
N ASP A 43 -45.12 5.07 -32.45
CA ASP A 43 -44.20 3.94 -32.23
C ASP A 43 -42.77 4.39 -31.86
N GLN A 44 -42.52 5.70 -31.85
CA GLN A 44 -41.20 6.24 -31.56
C GLN A 44 -40.86 6.06 -30.07
N SER A 45 -39.78 5.35 -29.81
CA SER A 45 -39.34 5.03 -28.46
C SER A 45 -38.42 6.11 -27.88
N ILE A 46 -38.47 6.25 -26.56
CA ILE A 46 -37.71 7.24 -25.79
C ILE A 46 -37.05 6.54 -24.63
N LEU A 47 -35.77 6.80 -24.46
CA LEU A 47 -35.01 6.42 -23.28
C LEU A 47 -35.03 7.58 -22.30
N ILE A 48 -35.45 7.36 -21.05
CA ILE A 48 -35.60 8.43 -20.06
C ILE A 48 -35.19 8.00 -18.64
N PHE A 49 -34.47 8.89 -17.95
CA PHE A 49 -34.16 8.81 -16.52
C PHE A 49 -34.92 9.88 -15.75
N PHE A 50 -35.35 9.55 -14.53
CA PHE A 50 -35.76 10.52 -13.54
C PHE A 50 -34.60 10.81 -12.58
N LYS A 51 -34.22 12.08 -12.51
CA LYS A 51 -33.19 12.62 -11.62
C LYS A 51 -33.74 13.81 -10.83
N VAL A 52 -33.02 14.19 -9.78
CA VAL A 52 -33.31 15.39 -8.98
C VAL A 52 -32.04 16.22 -8.81
N ARG A 53 -32.19 17.54 -8.69
CA ARG A 53 -31.08 18.46 -8.41
C ARG A 53 -31.16 18.95 -6.96
N ILE A 54 -30.06 18.78 -6.22
CA ILE A 54 -29.90 19.32 -4.87
C ILE A 54 -29.38 20.75 -4.97
N LYS A 55 -29.88 21.67 -4.13
CA LYS A 55 -29.39 23.06 -4.06
C LYS A 55 -27.87 23.07 -3.79
N ASN A 56 -27.10 23.71 -4.67
CA ASN A 56 -25.62 23.76 -4.62
C ASN A 56 -24.92 22.38 -4.64
N GLY A 57 -25.59 21.33 -5.13
CA GLY A 57 -25.07 19.96 -5.18
C GLY A 57 -25.21 19.30 -6.56
N PRO A 58 -24.72 18.06 -6.71
CA PRO A 58 -24.81 17.31 -7.96
C PRO A 58 -26.23 16.79 -8.22
N PHE A 59 -26.51 16.37 -9.46
CA PHE A 59 -27.72 15.60 -9.79
C PHE A 59 -27.69 14.21 -9.15
N ARG A 60 -28.86 13.69 -8.76
CA ARG A 60 -29.03 12.34 -8.23
C ARG A 60 -30.03 11.54 -9.07
N ASN A 61 -29.67 10.32 -9.42
CA ASN A 61 -30.54 9.42 -10.19
C ASN A 61 -31.58 8.75 -9.28
N ILE A 62 -32.85 8.96 -9.56
CA ILE A 62 -33.96 8.35 -8.82
C ILE A 62 -34.37 7.04 -9.48
N SER A 63 -34.67 7.04 -10.78
CA SER A 63 -35.06 5.83 -11.50
C SER A 63 -33.91 5.19 -12.29
N ASN A 64 -34.11 3.92 -12.68
CA ASN A 64 -33.32 3.31 -13.75
C ASN A 64 -33.78 3.83 -15.12
N LEU A 65 -32.99 3.59 -16.17
CA LEU A 65 -33.37 3.97 -17.53
C LEU A 65 -34.65 3.26 -17.96
N GLN A 66 -35.64 4.02 -18.41
CA GLN A 66 -36.89 3.48 -18.95
C GLN A 66 -36.90 3.64 -20.47
N LYS A 67 -37.32 2.61 -21.21
CA LYS A 67 -37.70 2.71 -22.63
C LYS A 67 -39.21 2.71 -22.70
N VAL A 68 -39.82 3.79 -23.21
CA VAL A 68 -41.27 3.86 -23.44
C VAL A 68 -41.54 4.44 -24.83
N ASN A 69 -42.62 4.00 -25.46
CA ASN A 69 -43.18 4.68 -26.62
C ASN A 69 -44.20 5.75 -26.16
N LYS A 70 -44.79 6.46 -27.12
CA LYS A 70 -45.75 7.54 -26.84
C LYS A 70 -47.01 7.04 -26.11
N LEU A 71 -47.48 5.83 -26.41
CA LEU A 71 -48.69 5.24 -25.81
C LEU A 71 -48.45 4.82 -24.35
N GLU A 72 -47.25 4.34 -24.05
CA GLU A 72 -46.84 3.88 -22.72
C GLU A 72 -46.28 5.00 -21.84
N PHE A 73 -46.13 6.22 -22.38
CA PHE A 73 -45.43 7.31 -21.70
C PHE A 73 -45.98 7.59 -20.29
N PHE A 74 -47.30 7.58 -20.13
CA PHE A 74 -47.93 7.90 -18.84
C PHE A 74 -47.72 6.82 -17.77
N ASN A 75 -47.27 5.61 -18.15
CA ASN A 75 -46.85 4.58 -17.19
C ASN A 75 -45.63 5.05 -16.38
N LEU A 76 -44.84 6.00 -16.92
CA LEU A 76 -43.72 6.62 -16.20
C LEU A 76 -44.17 7.34 -14.93
N ILE A 77 -45.40 7.85 -14.86
CA ILE A 77 -45.90 8.52 -13.64
C ILE A 77 -45.87 7.54 -12.48
N ASP A 78 -46.48 6.38 -12.66
CA ASP A 78 -46.55 5.37 -11.60
C ASP A 78 -45.18 4.76 -11.31
N ILE A 79 -44.37 4.51 -12.36
CA ILE A 79 -43.01 3.99 -12.23
C ILE A 79 -42.13 4.96 -11.44
N PHE A 80 -42.12 6.25 -11.78
CA PHE A 80 -41.30 7.26 -11.12
C PHE A 80 -41.79 7.60 -9.73
N ILE A 81 -43.11 7.60 -9.50
CA ILE A 81 -43.68 7.69 -8.15
C ILE A 81 -43.21 6.51 -7.30
N GLU A 82 -43.17 5.29 -7.82
CA GLU A 82 -42.74 4.14 -7.03
C GLU A 82 -41.23 4.17 -6.76
N TYR A 83 -40.40 4.50 -7.76
CA TYR A 83 -38.98 4.76 -7.51
C TYR A 83 -38.78 5.86 -6.46
N TRP A 84 -39.59 6.91 -6.49
CA TRP A 84 -39.55 7.98 -5.49
C TRP A 84 -40.01 7.49 -4.12
N ASN A 85 -41.15 6.80 -3.99
CA ASN A 85 -41.64 6.30 -2.70
C ASN A 85 -40.61 5.39 -2.03
N ILE A 86 -39.94 4.57 -2.83
CA ILE A 86 -38.88 3.68 -2.40
C ILE A 86 -37.66 4.48 -1.87
N LYS A 87 -37.23 5.54 -2.58
CA LYS A 87 -35.98 6.29 -2.32
C LYS A 87 -36.10 7.60 -1.57
N SER A 88 -37.31 8.13 -1.43
CA SER A 88 -37.60 9.50 -0.98
C SER A 88 -36.99 9.81 0.38
N SER A 89 -36.94 8.82 1.26
CA SER A 89 -36.38 8.94 2.61
C SER A 89 -34.92 9.40 2.64
N GLU A 90 -34.10 9.09 1.64
CA GLU A 90 -32.70 9.57 1.55
C GLU A 90 -32.59 11.05 1.21
N TYR A 91 -33.66 11.64 0.67
CA TYR A 91 -33.65 13.01 0.15
C TYR A 91 -34.39 14.00 1.05
N ASN A 92 -34.99 13.53 2.14
CA ASN A 92 -35.76 14.35 3.07
C ASN A 92 -34.94 15.46 3.75
N GLU A 93 -33.62 15.30 3.86
CA GLU A 93 -32.71 16.28 4.48
C GLU A 93 -32.09 17.26 3.47
N TYR A 94 -32.29 17.06 2.16
CA TYR A 94 -31.68 17.87 1.11
C TYR A 94 -32.72 18.78 0.42
N PRO A 95 -32.49 20.10 0.32
CA PRO A 95 -33.37 20.98 -0.45
C PRO A 95 -33.26 20.66 -1.95
N LEU A 96 -34.32 20.10 -2.53
CA LEU A 96 -34.37 19.74 -3.95
C LEU A 96 -34.94 20.90 -4.76
N ILE A 97 -34.20 21.39 -5.75
CA ILE A 97 -34.59 22.59 -6.50
C ILE A 97 -35.21 22.27 -7.86
N GLU A 98 -34.94 21.10 -8.43
CA GLU A 98 -35.45 20.71 -9.75
C GLU A 98 -35.70 19.19 -9.85
N ILE A 99 -36.76 18.82 -10.56
CA ILE A 99 -36.94 17.50 -11.17
C ILE A 99 -36.30 17.54 -12.55
N VAL A 100 -35.51 16.52 -12.89
CA VAL A 100 -34.72 16.50 -14.12
C VAL A 100 -34.98 15.20 -14.86
N PHE A 101 -35.45 15.31 -16.10
CA PHE A 101 -35.57 14.16 -17.00
C PHE A 101 -34.44 14.19 -18.01
N THR A 102 -33.49 13.26 -17.87
CA THR A 102 -32.46 13.04 -18.90
C THR A 102 -33.01 12.05 -19.90
N TYR A 103 -33.12 12.44 -21.17
CA TYR A 103 -33.80 11.66 -22.20
C TYR A 103 -33.02 11.59 -23.52
N TYR A 104 -33.32 10.55 -24.29
CA TYR A 104 -32.83 10.32 -25.64
C TYR A 104 -33.98 9.78 -26.48
N ILE A 105 -34.29 10.45 -27.60
CA ILE A 105 -35.34 10.02 -28.52
C ILE A 105 -34.71 9.13 -29.58
N LEU A 106 -35.19 7.89 -29.72
CA LEU A 106 -34.66 6.96 -30.71
C LEU A 106 -35.15 7.34 -32.11
N SER A 107 -34.28 7.22 -33.12
CA SER A 107 -34.69 7.34 -34.51
C SER A 107 -35.46 6.08 -34.93
N THR A 108 -36.47 6.23 -35.79
CA THR A 108 -37.37 5.15 -36.25
C THR A 108 -36.67 3.98 -36.96
N LYS A 109 -35.37 4.10 -37.28
CA LYS A 109 -34.53 3.04 -37.87
C LYS A 109 -33.72 2.22 -36.86
N LEU A 110 -33.69 2.61 -35.59
CA LEU A 110 -32.79 2.03 -34.59
C LEU A 110 -33.58 1.29 -33.50
N ASP A 111 -34.26 0.20 -33.86
CA ASP A 111 -34.74 -0.76 -32.88
C ASP A 111 -33.55 -1.59 -32.36
N LEU A 112 -32.81 -1.02 -31.41
CA LEU A 112 -31.92 -1.78 -30.57
C LEU A 112 -32.77 -2.59 -29.58
N GLU A 113 -32.75 -3.92 -29.72
CA GLU A 113 -33.11 -4.85 -28.66
C GLU A 113 -32.13 -4.65 -27.49
N ILE A 114 -32.48 -3.75 -26.57
CA ILE A 114 -31.86 -3.76 -25.25
C ILE A 114 -32.50 -4.94 -24.53
N LYS A 115 -31.70 -5.94 -24.17
CA LYS A 115 -32.10 -7.05 -23.30
C LYS A 115 -32.62 -6.49 -21.97
N ASN A 116 -33.93 -6.27 -21.90
CA ASN A 116 -34.63 -6.33 -20.62
C ASN A 116 -34.42 -7.74 -20.08
N SER A 117 -33.96 -7.85 -18.83
CA SER A 117 -33.88 -9.12 -18.13
C SER A 117 -35.29 -9.60 -17.77
N THR A 118 -36.12 -9.88 -18.77
CA THR A 118 -37.45 -10.43 -18.64
C THR A 118 -37.36 -11.92 -18.94
N ARG A 119 -37.29 -12.75 -17.90
CA ARG A 119 -37.72 -14.15 -18.01
C ARG A 119 -39.23 -14.15 -18.19
N GLU A 120 -39.71 -14.36 -19.41
CA GLU A 120 -41.13 -14.62 -19.65
C GLU A 120 -41.51 -15.97 -19.01
N LEU A 121 -42.47 -15.93 -18.08
CA LEU A 121 -43.20 -17.11 -17.62
C LEU A 121 -44.59 -17.09 -18.26
N LYS A 122 -44.98 -18.24 -18.81
CA LYS A 122 -46.21 -18.45 -19.60
C LYS A 122 -47.46 -18.09 -18.80
N LYS A 123 -48.39 -17.43 -19.48
CA LYS A 123 -49.76 -17.11 -19.01
C LYS A 123 -50.52 -18.39 -18.62
N GLN A 124 -50.99 -18.47 -17.38
CA GLN A 124 -52.19 -19.23 -17.03
C GLN A 124 -53.34 -18.25 -16.75
N LYS A 125 -54.46 -18.47 -17.43
CA LYS A 125 -55.75 -17.85 -17.11
C LYS A 125 -56.33 -18.56 -15.89
N ASN A 126 -56.89 -17.81 -14.95
CA ASN A 126 -58.22 -18.11 -14.42
C ASN A 126 -58.88 -16.86 -13.82
N LYS A 127 -60.18 -16.77 -14.07
CA LYS A 127 -61.14 -15.89 -13.40
C LYS A 127 -61.47 -16.53 -12.05
N ASP A 128 -61.67 -15.72 -11.01
CA ASP A 128 -63.00 -15.61 -10.39
C ASP A 128 -63.09 -14.50 -9.33
N LYS A 129 -64.34 -14.12 -9.07
CA LYS A 129 -64.83 -12.94 -8.35
C LYS A 129 -64.96 -13.14 -6.83
N ASN A 130 -64.86 -12.00 -6.13
CA ASN A 130 -65.55 -11.61 -4.89
C ASN A 130 -65.23 -12.36 -3.57
N LYS A 131 -64.69 -11.64 -2.58
CA LYS A 131 -65.47 -11.07 -1.45
C LYS A 131 -64.62 -10.21 -0.52
N SER A 132 -65.27 -9.19 0.01
CA SER A 132 -64.87 -8.21 1.01
C SER A 132 -64.34 -8.79 2.33
N LEU A 133 -63.40 -8.08 2.96
CA LEU A 133 -63.52 -7.65 4.37
C LEU A 133 -62.49 -6.56 4.71
N LYS A 134 -62.99 -5.49 5.33
CA LYS A 134 -62.20 -4.44 5.98
C LYS A 134 -61.44 -5.03 7.18
N LEU A 135 -60.18 -4.64 7.33
CA LEU A 135 -59.57 -4.43 8.65
C LEU A 135 -58.58 -3.27 8.54
N GLU A 136 -58.90 -2.17 9.21
CA GLU A 136 -57.93 -1.17 9.64
C GLU A 136 -57.16 -1.73 10.84
N THR A 137 -55.84 -1.62 10.83
CA THR A 137 -54.99 -1.03 11.89
C THR A 137 -53.51 -1.21 11.53
N GLY A 138 -52.69 -0.17 11.76
CA GLY A 138 -51.23 -0.23 11.75
C GLY A 138 -50.56 0.26 10.46
N LEU A 139 -50.00 1.47 10.49
CA LEU A 139 -48.88 1.84 9.61
C LEU A 139 -47.76 0.83 9.87
N LEU A 140 -47.33 0.08 8.85
CA LEU A 140 -46.18 -0.81 8.99
C LEU A 140 -44.93 0.00 9.29
N ASP A 141 -44.14 -0.48 10.25
CA ASP A 141 -42.76 -0.04 10.43
C ASP A 141 -41.93 -0.46 9.20
N THR A 142 -41.88 0.41 8.20
CA THR A 142 -40.96 0.27 7.07
C THR A 142 -39.58 0.76 7.49
N ILE A 143 -38.55 0.00 7.12
CA ILE A 143 -37.16 0.37 7.37
C ILE A 143 -36.51 0.67 6.01
N ASN A 144 -35.59 1.65 5.99
CA ASN A 144 -34.88 2.05 4.78
C ASN A 144 -33.64 1.17 4.56
N PHE A 145 -33.56 0.53 3.38
CA PHE A 145 -32.51 -0.40 2.98
C PHE A 145 -31.74 0.14 1.78
N GLY A 146 -30.67 0.91 2.00
CA GLY A 146 -29.83 1.37 0.88
C GLY A 146 -30.62 2.19 -0.13
N GLY A 147 -31.52 3.01 0.41
CA GLY A 147 -32.44 3.85 -0.35
C GLY A 147 -33.74 3.16 -0.72
N TYR A 148 -34.12 2.04 -0.09
CA TYR A 148 -35.39 1.36 -0.37
C TYR A 148 -36.22 1.22 0.91
N SER A 149 -37.37 1.90 1.02
CA SER A 149 -38.32 1.68 2.13
C SER A 149 -39.13 0.40 1.91
N LEU A 150 -38.87 -0.65 2.71
CA LEU A 150 -39.52 -1.97 2.58
C LEU A 150 -39.97 -2.52 3.95
N PRO A 151 -40.87 -3.53 4.00
CA PRO A 151 -41.32 -4.16 5.24
C PRO A 151 -40.20 -4.83 6.04
N SER A 152 -40.29 -4.82 7.36
CA SER A 152 -39.28 -5.35 8.29
C SER A 152 -39.59 -6.77 8.80
N THR A 153 -40.43 -7.53 8.09
CA THR A 153 -40.87 -8.90 8.43
C THR A 153 -40.93 -9.78 7.18
N MET A 154 -40.77 -11.10 7.31
CA MET A 154 -41.10 -12.08 6.26
C MET A 154 -42.59 -12.44 6.21
N ASP A 155 -43.41 -11.96 7.15
CA ASP A 155 -44.85 -12.16 7.09
C ASP A 155 -45.48 -11.32 5.97
N ILE A 156 -45.67 -11.96 4.82
CA ILE A 156 -46.21 -11.32 3.61
C ILE A 156 -47.66 -10.86 3.77
N THR A 157 -48.40 -11.40 4.76
CA THR A 157 -49.78 -10.98 5.04
C THR A 157 -49.81 -9.60 5.69
N GLU A 158 -48.71 -9.20 6.34
CA GLU A 158 -48.57 -7.86 6.89
C GLU A 158 -48.23 -6.83 5.80
N TRP A 159 -47.63 -7.24 4.68
CA TRP A 159 -47.15 -6.31 3.64
C TRP A 159 -48.28 -5.63 2.86
N GLY A 160 -49.48 -6.23 2.81
CA GLY A 160 -50.61 -5.78 2.00
C GLY A 160 -51.69 -6.85 1.87
N HIS A 161 -52.61 -6.66 0.92
CA HIS A 161 -53.57 -7.73 0.60
C HIS A 161 -52.85 -8.85 -0.16
N CYS A 162 -52.96 -10.10 0.32
CA CYS A 162 -52.17 -11.24 -0.14
C CYS A 162 -53.05 -12.35 -0.71
N ASP A 163 -52.76 -12.77 -1.94
CA ASP A 163 -53.40 -13.90 -2.63
C ASP A 163 -52.39 -15.03 -2.84
N PHE A 164 -52.71 -16.23 -2.35
CA PHE A 164 -51.88 -17.43 -2.52
C PHE A 164 -52.39 -18.28 -3.70
N TYR A 165 -51.47 -18.85 -4.47
CA TYR A 165 -51.80 -19.73 -5.59
C TYR A 165 -50.70 -20.81 -5.80
N ASN A 166 -50.90 -21.70 -6.78
CA ASN A 166 -50.00 -22.84 -7.04
C ASN A 166 -49.74 -23.70 -5.78
N ASN A 167 -50.80 -24.13 -5.08
CA ASN A 167 -50.69 -24.91 -3.83
C ASN A 167 -49.78 -24.25 -2.78
N TYR A 168 -49.90 -22.92 -2.60
CA TYR A 168 -49.14 -22.14 -1.62
C TYR A 168 -47.63 -22.06 -1.89
N THR A 169 -47.16 -22.37 -3.10
CA THR A 169 -45.75 -22.14 -3.49
C THR A 169 -45.51 -20.74 -4.04
N GLU A 170 -46.58 -19.98 -4.34
CA GLU A 170 -46.49 -18.60 -4.83
C GLU A 170 -47.55 -17.70 -4.18
N ALA A 171 -47.23 -16.41 -4.06
CA ALA A 171 -48.14 -15.39 -3.55
C ALA A 171 -48.00 -14.06 -4.30
N ILE A 172 -49.10 -13.32 -4.38
CA ILE A 172 -49.14 -11.93 -4.86
C ILE A 172 -49.56 -11.05 -3.70
N VAL A 173 -48.78 -9.98 -3.43
CA VAL A 173 -49.13 -8.96 -2.44
C VAL A 173 -49.33 -7.60 -3.09
N TYR A 174 -50.51 -7.03 -2.89
CA TYR A 174 -50.88 -5.70 -3.35
C TYR A 174 -50.47 -4.64 -2.33
N LYS A 175 -49.53 -3.76 -2.70
CA LYS A 175 -49.02 -2.71 -1.82
C LYS A 175 -50.10 -1.66 -1.54
N LYS A 176 -50.27 -1.31 -0.27
CA LYS A 176 -51.25 -0.27 0.13
C LYS A 176 -50.89 1.07 -0.54
N GLN A 177 -51.88 1.73 -1.15
CA GLN A 177 -51.75 3.06 -1.77
C GLN A 177 -50.67 3.20 -2.87
N SER A 178 -50.33 2.09 -3.55
CA SER A 178 -49.42 2.04 -4.70
C SER A 178 -49.95 1.07 -5.77
N LYS A 179 -49.55 1.28 -7.03
CA LYS A 179 -49.77 0.30 -8.12
C LYS A 179 -48.72 -0.83 -8.13
N GLY A 180 -47.73 -0.75 -7.24
CA GLY A 180 -46.71 -1.79 -7.06
C GLY A 180 -47.31 -3.09 -6.51
N ILE A 181 -46.95 -4.20 -7.14
CA ILE A 181 -47.37 -5.55 -6.77
C ILE A 181 -46.12 -6.39 -6.51
N TYR A 182 -46.06 -7.03 -5.35
CA TYR A 182 -45.02 -8.01 -5.04
C TYR A 182 -45.43 -9.38 -5.56
N TYR A 183 -44.62 -9.96 -6.43
CA TYR A 183 -44.73 -11.35 -6.86
C TYR A 183 -43.71 -12.17 -6.07
N ILE A 184 -44.19 -13.16 -5.32
CA ILE A 184 -43.41 -13.87 -4.32
C ILE A 184 -43.39 -15.37 -4.62
N LYS A 185 -42.19 -15.95 -4.66
CA LYS A 185 -42.01 -17.41 -4.65
C LYS A 185 -41.64 -17.86 -3.25
N LEU A 186 -42.42 -18.81 -2.73
CA LEU A 186 -42.31 -19.35 -1.38
C LEU A 186 -41.48 -20.64 -1.43
N HIS A 187 -40.38 -20.69 -0.68
CA HIS A 187 -39.58 -21.88 -0.45
C HIS A 187 -39.50 -22.18 1.05
N ASN A 188 -39.06 -23.38 1.41
CA ASN A 188 -39.07 -23.86 2.80
C ASN A 188 -38.40 -22.90 3.81
N ASN A 189 -37.35 -22.18 3.39
CA ASN A 189 -36.59 -21.28 4.27
C ASN A 189 -36.26 -19.93 3.63
N TYR A 190 -36.80 -19.60 2.45
CA TYR A 190 -36.59 -18.30 1.83
C TYR A 190 -37.73 -17.87 0.90
N LEU A 191 -37.81 -16.56 0.64
CA LEU A 191 -38.71 -15.92 -0.32
C LEU A 191 -37.88 -15.28 -1.43
N GLU A 192 -38.32 -15.43 -2.68
CA GLU A 192 -37.86 -14.58 -3.79
C GLU A 192 -38.95 -13.58 -4.12
N VAL A 193 -38.64 -12.29 -4.07
CA VAL A 193 -39.62 -11.21 -4.22
C VAL A 193 -39.26 -10.32 -5.41
N ASP A 194 -40.20 -10.16 -6.33
CA ASP A 194 -40.11 -9.28 -7.49
C ASP A 194 -41.23 -8.23 -7.43
N LEU A 195 -40.87 -6.97 -7.14
CA LEU A 195 -41.79 -5.85 -7.11
C LEU A 195 -41.97 -5.31 -8.53
N LYS A 196 -43.19 -5.38 -9.05
CA LYS A 196 -43.54 -4.91 -10.40
C LYS A 196 -44.62 -3.85 -10.40
N ILE A 197 -44.60 -3.01 -11.42
CA ILE A 197 -45.77 -2.25 -11.88
C ILE A 197 -46.08 -2.72 -13.29
N GLU A 198 -47.32 -3.17 -13.50
CA GLU A 198 -47.73 -3.87 -14.71
C GLU A 198 -46.80 -5.06 -15.00
N ASN A 199 -45.91 -4.95 -15.99
CA ASN A 199 -44.95 -5.99 -16.38
C ASN A 199 -43.48 -5.61 -16.14
N ILE A 200 -43.22 -4.44 -15.53
CA ILE A 200 -41.87 -3.91 -15.34
C ILE A 200 -41.38 -4.21 -13.92
N SER A 201 -40.27 -4.94 -13.80
CA SER A 201 -39.60 -5.19 -12.52
C SER A 201 -38.87 -3.92 -12.06
N ILE A 202 -39.21 -3.47 -10.85
CA ILE A 202 -38.65 -2.28 -10.20
C ILE A 202 -37.54 -2.69 -9.22
N LEU A 203 -37.76 -3.76 -8.47
CA LEU A 203 -36.84 -4.26 -7.46
C LEU A 203 -36.99 -5.76 -7.29
N TYR A 204 -35.84 -6.44 -7.18
CA TYR A 204 -35.77 -7.84 -6.78
C TYR A 204 -34.97 -7.98 -5.48
N PHE A 205 -35.45 -8.81 -4.56
CA PHE A 205 -34.73 -9.17 -3.34
C PHE A 205 -35.08 -10.59 -2.87
N LYS A 206 -34.22 -11.13 -2.00
CA LYS A 206 -34.40 -12.45 -1.39
C LYS A 206 -34.41 -12.34 0.13
N ASP A 207 -35.42 -12.91 0.78
CA ASP A 207 -35.50 -13.00 2.24
C ASP A 207 -35.24 -14.43 2.69
N THR A 208 -34.28 -14.67 3.58
CA THR A 208 -33.94 -16.00 4.12
C THR A 208 -34.21 -16.03 5.61
N LEU A 209 -35.01 -16.98 6.06
CA LEU A 209 -35.40 -17.12 7.47
C LEU A 209 -34.20 -17.54 8.32
N LEU A 210 -33.99 -16.87 9.46
CA LEU A 210 -32.91 -17.19 10.40
C LEU A 210 -33.42 -17.90 11.67
N ASP A 211 -34.68 -17.70 12.03
CA ASP A 211 -35.36 -18.41 13.11
C ASP A 211 -36.74 -18.90 12.65
N ILE A 212 -36.96 -20.22 12.69
CA ILE A 212 -38.22 -20.84 12.26
C ILE A 212 -39.43 -20.39 13.07
N ASN A 213 -39.22 -19.89 14.29
CA ASN A 213 -40.30 -19.46 15.19
C ASN A 213 -40.57 -17.95 15.12
N CYS A 214 -39.80 -17.18 14.35
CA CYS A 214 -39.95 -15.73 14.27
C CYS A 214 -39.70 -15.19 12.85
N LEU A 215 -40.79 -14.86 12.14
CA LEU A 215 -40.72 -14.26 10.79
C LEU A 215 -40.11 -12.84 10.77
N GLY A 216 -39.98 -12.20 11.93
CA GLY A 216 -39.22 -10.95 12.10
C GLY A 216 -37.70 -11.16 12.19
N THR A 217 -37.22 -12.41 12.25
CA THR A 217 -35.80 -12.76 12.36
C THR A 217 -35.32 -13.43 11.08
N PHE A 218 -34.75 -12.63 10.18
CA PHE A 218 -34.40 -13.04 8.83
C PHE A 218 -33.27 -12.21 8.24
N LYS A 219 -32.78 -12.61 7.07
CA LYS A 219 -31.79 -11.90 6.27
C LYS A 219 -32.40 -11.50 4.93
N ARG A 220 -32.34 -10.22 4.57
CA ARG A 220 -32.72 -9.70 3.25
C ARG A 220 -31.49 -9.40 2.39
N GLU A 221 -31.45 -9.93 1.18
CA GLU A 221 -30.41 -9.71 0.19
C GLU A 221 -30.93 -8.85 -0.97
N ILE A 222 -30.37 -7.64 -1.13
CA ILE A 222 -30.70 -6.70 -2.20
C ILE A 222 -29.42 -6.34 -2.94
N LYS A 223 -29.27 -6.79 -4.19
CA LYS A 223 -28.03 -6.62 -4.97
C LYS A 223 -26.81 -7.15 -4.21
N GLU A 224 -25.86 -6.29 -3.86
CA GLU A 224 -24.64 -6.62 -3.10
C GLU A 224 -24.76 -6.36 -1.60
N GLN A 225 -25.95 -5.96 -1.15
CA GLN A 225 -26.22 -5.60 0.24
C GLN A 225 -27.04 -6.67 0.93
N THR A 226 -26.77 -6.83 2.20
CA THR A 226 -27.41 -7.78 3.09
C THR A 226 -27.87 -7.05 4.34
N TYR A 227 -29.07 -7.34 4.80
CA TYR A 227 -29.68 -6.76 5.99
C TYR A 227 -30.15 -7.89 6.90
N GLU A 228 -29.68 -7.93 8.13
CA GLU A 228 -30.09 -8.93 9.12
C GLU A 228 -31.01 -8.30 10.14
N PHE A 229 -32.15 -8.95 10.38
CA PHE A 229 -33.16 -8.53 11.33
C PHE A 229 -33.26 -9.51 12.47
N LEU A 230 -33.59 -8.97 13.63
CA LEU A 230 -33.87 -9.74 14.82
C LEU A 230 -35.16 -9.17 15.43
N ASN A 231 -36.21 -9.97 15.43
CA ASN A 231 -37.55 -9.59 15.91
C ASN A 231 -38.07 -8.27 15.28
N GLY A 232 -37.92 -8.13 13.96
CA GLY A 232 -38.38 -6.96 13.19
C GLY A 232 -37.45 -5.74 13.26
N LYS A 233 -36.39 -5.77 14.07
CA LYS A 233 -35.42 -4.68 14.16
C LYS A 233 -34.17 -4.97 13.35
N LEU A 234 -33.70 -3.98 12.60
CA LEU A 234 -32.44 -4.09 11.86
C LEU A 234 -31.27 -4.22 12.83
N LYS A 235 -30.57 -5.35 12.76
CA LYS A 235 -29.37 -5.64 13.57
C LYS A 235 -28.11 -5.20 12.84
N THR A 236 -27.87 -5.76 11.66
CA THR A 236 -26.68 -5.44 10.85
C THR A 236 -27.04 -5.12 9.41
N LYS A 237 -26.20 -4.29 8.80
CA LYS A 237 -26.18 -4.05 7.35
C LYS A 237 -24.78 -4.40 6.86
N SER A 238 -24.71 -5.15 5.77
CA SER A 238 -23.44 -5.45 5.12
C SER A 238 -23.46 -5.21 3.61
N LYS A 239 -22.30 -4.92 3.04
CA LYS A 239 -22.09 -4.67 1.61
C LYS A 239 -20.87 -5.45 1.14
N LYS A 240 -21.06 -6.29 0.12
CA LYS A 240 -19.96 -6.98 -0.56
C LYS A 240 -19.29 -6.05 -1.56
N TYR A 241 -17.96 -5.97 -1.52
CA TYR A 241 -17.18 -5.11 -2.40
C TYR A 241 -16.51 -5.91 -3.49
N LYS A 242 -16.89 -5.65 -4.75
CA LYS A 242 -16.22 -6.24 -5.90
C LYS A 242 -14.85 -5.63 -6.09
N THR A 243 -13.80 -6.46 -6.02
CA THR A 243 -12.41 -6.04 -6.20
C THR A 243 -11.79 -6.69 -7.43
N GLN A 244 -10.78 -6.04 -8.00
CA GLN A 244 -9.86 -6.74 -8.89
C GLN A 244 -8.94 -7.63 -8.05
N TYR A 245 -8.42 -8.70 -8.66
CA TYR A 245 -7.44 -9.59 -8.02
C TYR A 245 -6.04 -9.41 -8.61
N ILE A 246 -5.02 -9.66 -7.79
CA ILE A 246 -3.63 -9.73 -8.26
C ILE A 246 -3.54 -10.89 -9.26
N LYS A 247 -3.13 -10.58 -10.49
CA LYS A 247 -3.12 -11.58 -11.58
C LYS A 247 -1.85 -12.43 -11.55
N PRO A 248 -1.91 -13.73 -11.85
CA PRO A 248 -0.71 -14.52 -12.11
C PRO A 248 0.08 -13.98 -13.31
N LEU A 249 1.34 -14.36 -13.39
CA LEU A 249 2.24 -14.04 -14.51
C LEU A 249 2.74 -15.34 -15.17
N LEU A 250 3.11 -15.25 -16.44
CA LEU A 250 3.83 -16.32 -17.12
C LEU A 250 5.34 -16.12 -16.92
N GLY A 251 6.08 -17.23 -16.96
CA GLY A 251 7.54 -17.20 -17.01
C GLY A 251 8.04 -16.65 -18.35
N ASP A 252 9.23 -16.07 -18.32
CA ASP A 252 9.97 -15.65 -19.50
C ASP A 252 10.45 -16.87 -20.31
N ILE A 253 10.33 -16.79 -21.63
CA ILE A 253 10.75 -17.86 -22.55
C ILE A 253 12.28 -17.96 -22.61
N TYR A 254 12.97 -16.82 -22.58
CA TYR A 254 14.42 -16.71 -22.67
C TYR A 254 14.96 -15.74 -21.63
N LEU A 255 16.21 -15.95 -21.24
CA LEU A 255 16.94 -15.05 -20.35
C LEU A 255 17.31 -13.77 -21.10
N ASN A 256 16.90 -12.63 -20.56
CA ASN A 256 17.28 -11.33 -21.08
C ASN A 256 18.51 -10.79 -20.34
N ASP A 257 19.65 -10.79 -21.03
CA ASP A 257 20.95 -10.31 -20.50
C ASP A 257 21.40 -8.99 -21.14
N LYS A 258 20.46 -8.17 -21.64
CA LYS A 258 20.78 -6.84 -22.19
C LYS A 258 21.05 -5.84 -21.07
N PHE A 259 22.24 -5.90 -20.49
CA PHE A 259 22.70 -4.93 -19.50
C PHE A 259 24.20 -4.66 -19.60
N LEU A 260 24.59 -3.54 -19.01
CA LEU A 260 25.97 -3.10 -18.83
C LEU A 260 26.13 -2.55 -17.41
N THR A 261 27.35 -2.44 -16.94
CA THR A 261 27.68 -1.91 -15.61
C THR A 261 28.53 -0.66 -15.71
N MET A 262 28.28 0.28 -14.83
CA MET A 262 28.98 1.56 -14.76
C MET A 262 29.32 1.87 -13.31
N ASP A 263 30.44 2.56 -13.10
CA ASP A 263 30.89 2.98 -11.77
C ASP A 263 31.60 4.34 -11.88
N LEU A 264 31.44 5.18 -10.85
CA LEU A 264 31.98 6.54 -10.79
C LEU A 264 32.90 6.68 -9.58
N GLU A 265 34.11 7.17 -9.77
CA GLU A 265 34.99 7.56 -8.67
C GLU A 265 34.94 9.07 -8.45
N THR A 266 34.89 9.46 -7.17
CA THR A 266 34.73 10.86 -6.75
C THR A 266 35.86 11.28 -5.82
N ARG A 267 36.17 12.58 -5.86
CA ARG A 267 37.08 13.24 -4.91
C ARG A 267 36.41 14.43 -4.27
N ILE A 268 36.88 14.83 -3.10
CA ILE A 268 36.41 16.02 -2.38
C ILE A 268 37.32 17.19 -2.74
N ARG A 269 36.74 18.30 -3.19
CA ARG A 269 37.45 19.55 -3.46
C ARG A 269 36.63 20.73 -2.95
N LYS A 270 37.18 21.55 -2.07
CA LYS A 270 36.47 22.69 -1.43
C LYS A 270 35.11 22.30 -0.83
N GLY A 271 35.04 21.14 -0.17
CA GLY A 271 33.82 20.62 0.47
C GLY A 271 32.76 20.04 -0.49
N LYS A 272 33.07 19.91 -1.79
CA LYS A 272 32.17 19.35 -2.81
C LYS A 272 32.76 18.11 -3.43
N MET A 273 31.91 17.12 -3.72
CA MET A 273 32.30 15.93 -4.47
C MET A 273 32.33 16.22 -5.97
N GLU A 274 33.40 15.82 -6.62
CA GLU A 274 33.65 15.92 -8.05
C GLU A 274 33.94 14.52 -8.61
N VAL A 275 33.24 14.09 -9.66
CA VAL A 275 33.53 12.82 -10.35
C VAL A 275 34.82 13.02 -11.15
N TYR A 276 35.81 12.16 -10.92
CA TYR A 276 37.11 12.24 -11.60
C TYR A 276 37.44 11.04 -12.49
N HIS A 277 36.71 9.93 -12.35
CA HIS A 277 36.86 8.78 -13.22
C HIS A 277 35.54 8.02 -13.40
N VAL A 278 35.35 7.44 -14.58
CA VAL A 278 34.19 6.61 -14.91
C VAL A 278 34.65 5.38 -15.69
N SER A 279 34.17 4.21 -15.27
CA SER A 279 34.30 2.96 -16.02
C SER A 279 32.95 2.44 -16.47
N ILE A 280 32.90 1.89 -17.68
CA ILE A 280 31.71 1.24 -18.25
C ILE A 280 32.13 -0.11 -18.83
N PHE A 281 31.46 -1.19 -18.45
CA PHE A 281 31.71 -2.54 -18.94
C PHE A 281 30.44 -3.13 -19.58
N ASP A 282 30.55 -3.57 -20.83
CA ASP A 282 29.42 -4.14 -21.60
C ASP A 282 29.38 -5.68 -21.57
N GLY A 283 30.28 -6.32 -20.81
CA GLY A 283 30.48 -7.77 -20.78
C GLY A 283 31.62 -8.27 -21.68
N ILE A 284 32.15 -7.42 -22.56
CA ILE A 284 33.21 -7.74 -23.51
C ILE A 284 34.39 -6.77 -23.34
N SER A 285 34.12 -5.46 -23.44
CA SER A 285 35.13 -4.40 -23.38
C SER A 285 34.78 -3.36 -22.33
N ILE A 286 35.83 -2.69 -21.83
CA ILE A 286 35.71 -1.59 -20.89
C ILE A 286 36.02 -0.27 -21.60
N SER A 287 35.20 0.75 -21.36
CA SER A 287 35.48 2.14 -21.68
C SER A 287 35.75 2.92 -20.40
N THR A 288 36.85 3.69 -20.36
CA THR A 288 37.28 4.49 -19.20
C THR A 288 37.41 5.95 -19.56
N PHE A 289 37.02 6.83 -18.65
CA PHE A 289 37.06 8.29 -18.82
C PHE A 289 37.71 8.89 -17.57
N TYR A 290 38.73 9.73 -17.71
CA TYR A 290 39.48 10.30 -16.58
C TYR A 290 39.55 11.84 -16.66
N LEU A 291 39.44 12.52 -15.52
CA LEU A 291 39.17 13.96 -15.48
C LEU A 291 40.19 14.83 -16.20
N SER A 292 41.49 14.51 -16.15
CA SER A 292 42.48 15.36 -16.81
C SER A 292 42.38 15.34 -18.33
N ASP A 293 41.57 14.45 -18.92
CA ASP A 293 41.31 14.40 -20.36
C ASP A 293 40.10 15.28 -20.76
N TYR A 294 39.45 15.94 -19.79
CA TYR A 294 38.26 16.77 -19.98
C TYR A 294 38.42 18.11 -19.24
N LYS A 295 37.64 19.13 -19.65
CA LYS A 295 37.64 20.45 -19.02
C LYS A 295 37.15 20.40 -17.58
N ASN A 296 36.17 19.56 -17.30
CA ASN A 296 35.54 19.41 -15.98
C ASN A 296 34.74 18.11 -15.88
N SER A 297 34.25 17.84 -14.67
CA SER A 297 33.46 16.64 -14.35
C SER A 297 32.16 16.52 -15.16
N GLU A 298 31.47 17.63 -15.46
CA GLU A 298 30.24 17.62 -16.26
C GLU A 298 30.52 17.18 -17.71
N GLU A 299 31.64 17.63 -18.30
CA GLU A 299 32.08 17.21 -19.63
C GLU A 299 32.50 15.73 -19.64
N LEU A 300 33.27 15.27 -18.66
CA LEU A 300 33.62 13.86 -18.51
C LEU A 300 32.37 12.98 -18.49
N LEU A 301 31.40 13.32 -17.64
CA LEU A 301 30.14 12.59 -17.52
C LEU A 301 29.38 12.61 -18.86
N LYS A 302 29.30 13.78 -19.53
CA LYS A 302 28.64 13.90 -20.83
C LYS A 302 29.22 12.95 -21.87
N TYR A 303 30.55 12.92 -22.03
CA TYR A 303 31.20 12.03 -22.99
C TYR A 303 31.06 10.55 -22.60
N SER A 304 31.09 10.23 -21.30
CA SER A 304 30.85 8.86 -20.83
C SER A 304 29.45 8.36 -21.22
N ILE A 305 28.41 9.18 -21.09
CA ILE A 305 27.04 8.82 -21.48
C ILE A 305 26.90 8.75 -23.01
N LEU A 306 27.50 9.68 -23.76
CA LEU A 306 27.50 9.64 -25.22
C LEU A 306 28.12 8.35 -25.78
N SER A 307 29.15 7.80 -25.12
CA SER A 307 29.80 6.57 -25.55
C SER A 307 28.86 5.34 -25.59
N ILE A 308 27.81 5.36 -24.77
CA ILE A 308 26.79 4.32 -24.74
C ILE A 308 25.49 4.72 -25.47
N MET A 309 25.32 5.96 -25.91
CA MET A 309 24.17 6.41 -26.72
C MET A 309 24.27 5.95 -28.19
N ILE A 310 24.49 4.66 -28.41
CA ILE A 310 24.65 4.03 -29.72
C ILE A 310 23.62 2.91 -29.94
N ARG A 311 23.35 2.57 -31.20
CA ARG A 311 22.33 1.57 -31.59
C ARG A 311 22.53 0.20 -30.92
N LYS A 312 23.80 -0.21 -30.70
CA LYS A 312 24.18 -1.46 -30.05
C LYS A 312 23.49 -1.67 -28.70
N TYR A 313 23.35 -0.61 -27.90
CA TYR A 313 22.83 -0.68 -26.54
C TYR A 313 21.34 -0.36 -26.43
N ASN A 314 20.58 -0.42 -27.53
CA ASN A 314 19.14 -0.22 -27.48
C ASN A 314 18.45 -1.26 -26.57
N GLY A 315 17.67 -0.76 -25.62
CA GLY A 315 16.94 -1.55 -24.62
C GLY A 315 17.79 -1.98 -23.42
N TYR A 316 19.09 -1.67 -23.39
CA TYR A 316 19.99 -2.11 -22.31
C TYR A 316 19.67 -1.44 -20.97
N LYS A 317 19.94 -2.15 -19.89
CA LYS A 317 19.97 -1.61 -18.52
C LYS A 317 21.40 -1.27 -18.12
N VAL A 318 21.62 -0.09 -17.56
CA VAL A 318 22.90 0.34 -17.00
C VAL A 318 22.81 0.23 -15.49
N TYR A 319 23.54 -0.70 -14.90
CA TYR A 319 23.57 -0.89 -13.46
C TYR A 319 24.76 -0.16 -12.85
N LEU A 320 24.47 0.70 -11.87
CA LEU A 320 25.45 1.22 -10.92
C LEU A 320 25.08 0.71 -9.53
N HIS A 321 26.04 0.49 -8.66
CA HIS A 321 25.80 -0.03 -7.33
C HIS A 321 25.60 1.13 -6.34
N ASN A 322 24.37 1.31 -5.85
CA ASN A 322 23.92 2.45 -5.04
C ASN A 322 23.60 3.72 -5.86
N PHE A 323 23.23 3.55 -7.14
CA PHE A 323 22.85 4.61 -8.08
C PHE A 323 21.85 5.62 -7.48
N SER A 324 20.78 5.13 -6.87
CA SER A 324 19.63 5.94 -6.46
C SER A 324 19.95 6.90 -5.32
N GLU A 325 20.99 6.59 -4.54
CA GLU A 325 21.44 7.40 -3.40
C GLU A 325 22.70 8.20 -3.70
N PHE A 326 23.48 7.86 -4.72
CA PHE A 326 24.77 8.49 -5.00
C PHE A 326 24.88 8.96 -6.45
N ASP A 327 25.15 8.06 -7.40
CA ASP A 327 25.52 8.42 -8.77
C ASP A 327 24.45 9.21 -9.52
N SER A 328 23.17 8.94 -9.24
CA SER A 328 22.05 9.64 -9.86
C SER A 328 22.08 11.15 -9.65
N VAL A 329 22.67 11.64 -8.56
CA VAL A 329 22.81 13.09 -8.28
C VAL A 329 23.67 13.74 -9.37
N PHE A 330 24.79 13.13 -9.73
CA PHE A 330 25.69 13.65 -10.77
C PHE A 330 25.13 13.44 -12.18
N LEU A 331 24.47 12.30 -12.40
CA LEU A 331 24.06 11.86 -13.74
C LEU A 331 22.75 12.49 -14.23
N LEU A 332 21.80 12.82 -13.34
CA LEU A 332 20.45 13.25 -13.75
C LEU A 332 20.48 14.49 -14.64
N ARG A 333 21.23 15.53 -14.24
CA ARG A 333 21.35 16.78 -14.99
C ARG A 333 22.05 16.57 -16.33
N VAL A 334 23.09 15.74 -16.37
CA VAL A 334 23.83 15.39 -17.60
C VAL A 334 22.95 14.62 -18.57
N ILE A 335 22.23 13.60 -18.10
CA ILE A 335 21.35 12.77 -18.94
C ILE A 335 20.19 13.62 -19.50
N THR A 336 19.64 14.52 -18.69
CA THR A 336 18.55 15.40 -19.13
C THR A 336 19.02 16.50 -20.06
N SER A 337 20.29 16.90 -20.06
CA SER A 337 20.82 17.83 -21.07
C SER A 337 21.04 17.15 -22.44
N LEU A 338 21.28 15.83 -22.44
CA LEU A 338 21.54 15.04 -23.65
C LEU A 338 20.26 14.58 -24.40
N SER A 339 19.09 14.58 -23.75
CA SER A 339 17.84 14.18 -24.40
C SER A 339 16.61 14.91 -23.87
N ASN A 340 15.67 15.19 -24.78
CA ASN A 340 14.36 15.76 -24.46
C ASN A 340 13.32 14.73 -24.03
N ASN A 341 13.62 13.43 -24.12
CA ASN A 341 12.69 12.36 -23.75
C ASN A 341 13.33 11.45 -22.70
N VAL A 342 13.12 11.84 -21.44
CA VAL A 342 13.61 11.15 -20.25
C VAL A 342 12.43 10.77 -19.37
N ASN A 343 12.26 9.47 -19.11
CA ASN A 343 11.22 8.96 -18.23
C ASN A 343 11.83 8.48 -16.92
N ILE A 344 11.21 8.83 -15.80
CA ILE A 344 11.71 8.48 -14.47
C ILE A 344 10.68 7.73 -13.66
N ILE A 345 11.16 6.87 -12.76
CA ILE A 345 10.38 6.31 -11.66
C ILE A 345 11.14 6.67 -10.39
N MET A 346 10.49 7.43 -9.51
CA MET A 346 11.02 7.78 -8.21
C MET A 346 10.09 7.28 -7.11
N LYS A 347 10.65 7.01 -5.95
CA LYS A 347 9.91 6.74 -4.71
C LYS A 347 10.75 7.18 -3.53
N ASP A 348 10.16 7.94 -2.60
CA ASP A 348 10.85 8.40 -1.39
C ASP A 348 12.20 9.11 -1.71
N ASN A 349 12.20 9.98 -2.72
CA ASN A 349 13.38 10.67 -3.29
C ASN A 349 14.46 9.78 -3.92
N LYS A 350 14.27 8.45 -3.99
CA LYS A 350 15.16 7.52 -4.69
C LYS A 350 14.79 7.41 -6.16
N LEU A 351 15.76 7.61 -7.05
CA LEU A 351 15.59 7.40 -8.48
C LEU A 351 15.75 5.91 -8.82
N ILE A 352 14.62 5.20 -8.89
CA ILE A 352 14.58 3.74 -9.11
C ILE A 352 14.93 3.40 -10.57
N ASN A 353 14.45 4.21 -11.51
CA ASN A 353 14.62 3.96 -12.93
C ASN A 353 14.72 5.28 -13.68
N LEU A 354 15.77 5.45 -14.49
CA LEU A 354 15.97 6.62 -15.35
C LEU A 354 16.14 6.14 -16.79
N GLN A 355 15.10 6.28 -17.61
CA GLN A 355 15.11 5.91 -19.02
C GLN A 355 15.43 7.13 -19.87
N LEU A 356 16.47 7.00 -20.68
CA LEU A 356 16.90 7.94 -21.70
C LEU A 356 16.49 7.42 -23.08
N LYS A 357 15.77 8.22 -23.89
CA LYS A 357 15.53 7.91 -25.32
C LYS A 357 16.36 8.80 -26.23
N PHE A 358 16.82 8.27 -27.36
CA PHE A 358 17.67 8.99 -28.33
C PHE A 358 17.46 8.47 -29.77
N GLY A 359 18.05 9.16 -30.75
CA GLY A 359 17.88 8.86 -32.18
C GLY A 359 16.41 8.93 -32.60
N ASP A 360 15.78 10.08 -32.37
CA ASP A 360 14.34 10.33 -32.63
C ASP A 360 13.42 9.35 -31.90
N ASN A 361 13.75 9.05 -30.64
CA ASN A 361 13.03 8.10 -29.78
C ASN A 361 13.04 6.64 -30.25
N LYS A 362 13.84 6.27 -31.27
CA LYS A 362 13.97 4.89 -31.77
C LYS A 362 14.75 4.00 -30.81
N TYR A 363 15.70 4.58 -30.08
CA TYR A 363 16.56 3.85 -29.16
C TYR A 363 16.37 4.33 -27.72
N ASN A 364 16.62 3.44 -26.76
CA ASN A 364 16.57 3.80 -25.35
C ASN A 364 17.55 3.01 -24.50
N ILE A 365 17.99 3.61 -23.40
CA ILE A 365 18.83 2.99 -22.37
C ILE A 365 18.22 3.35 -21.01
N VAL A 366 18.39 2.48 -20.02
CA VAL A 366 17.78 2.67 -18.71
C VAL A 366 18.79 2.48 -17.58
N PHE A 367 19.04 3.53 -16.80
CA PHE A 367 19.88 3.49 -15.61
C PHE A 367 19.09 2.96 -14.41
N ARG A 368 19.70 2.06 -13.65
CA ARG A 368 19.11 1.39 -12.50
C ARG A 368 20.13 1.19 -11.39
N ASP A 369 19.58 1.09 -10.19
CA ASP A 369 20.34 0.78 -8.99
C ASP A 369 20.38 -0.73 -8.74
N SER A 370 21.57 -1.33 -8.84
CA SER A 370 21.74 -2.73 -8.51
C SER A 370 21.59 -3.01 -7.01
N PHE A 371 21.82 -2.03 -6.12
CA PHE A 371 21.66 -2.18 -4.67
C PHE A 371 20.19 -2.36 -4.28
N LEU A 372 19.25 -1.82 -5.07
CA LEU A 372 17.82 -2.07 -4.86
C LEU A 372 17.40 -3.51 -5.20
N LEU A 373 18.20 -4.24 -5.99
CA LEU A 373 18.03 -5.67 -6.29
C LEU A 373 18.87 -6.57 -5.38
N LEU A 374 20.09 -6.14 -5.06
CA LEU A 374 21.08 -6.88 -4.28
C LEU A 374 21.53 -6.00 -3.10
N PRO A 375 20.76 -5.94 -2.00
CA PRO A 375 20.96 -5.01 -0.89
C PRO A 375 22.11 -5.45 0.04
N SER A 376 23.31 -5.53 -0.51
CA SER A 376 24.56 -5.84 0.19
C SER A 376 25.71 -5.16 -0.53
N SER A 377 26.82 -4.90 0.19
CA SER A 377 28.00 -4.31 -0.44
C SER A 377 28.56 -5.22 -1.54
N LEU A 378 29.12 -4.60 -2.58
CA LEU A 378 29.74 -5.30 -3.70
C LEU A 378 30.78 -6.34 -3.24
N LYS A 379 31.64 -6.01 -2.25
CA LYS A 379 32.61 -6.96 -1.67
C LYS A 379 31.94 -8.23 -1.11
N LYS A 380 30.82 -8.09 -0.38
CA LYS A 380 30.08 -9.24 0.17
C LYS A 380 29.39 -10.04 -0.94
N LEU A 381 28.87 -9.37 -1.96
CA LEU A 381 28.27 -10.02 -3.12
C LEU A 381 29.31 -10.79 -3.91
N ALA A 382 30.51 -10.23 -4.10
CA ALA A 382 31.61 -10.88 -4.81
C ALA A 382 31.95 -12.24 -4.17
N LEU A 383 32.14 -12.24 -2.85
CA LEU A 383 32.34 -13.44 -2.05
C LEU A 383 31.16 -14.42 -2.19
N SER A 384 29.93 -13.91 -2.10
CA SER A 384 28.75 -14.78 -2.09
C SER A 384 28.51 -15.49 -3.42
N PHE A 385 28.79 -14.81 -4.53
CA PHE A 385 28.65 -15.36 -5.88
C PHE A 385 29.93 -15.99 -6.43
N ASN A 386 30.97 -16.10 -5.59
CA ASN A 386 32.29 -16.61 -5.95
C ASN A 386 32.81 -15.97 -7.24
N VAL A 387 32.88 -14.64 -7.25
CA VAL A 387 33.51 -13.85 -8.32
C VAL A 387 34.69 -13.10 -7.73
N GLU A 388 35.60 -12.64 -8.59
CA GLU A 388 36.83 -11.95 -8.19
C GLU A 388 36.57 -10.81 -7.19
N GLU A 389 37.45 -10.71 -6.20
CA GLU A 389 37.30 -9.72 -5.13
C GLU A 389 37.64 -8.30 -5.59
N LYS A 390 37.15 -7.34 -4.79
CA LYS A 390 37.44 -5.92 -4.95
C LYS A 390 38.88 -5.61 -4.57
N LEU A 391 39.56 -4.81 -5.39
CA LEU A 391 40.92 -4.33 -5.12
C LEU A 391 40.94 -3.30 -3.98
N ILE A 392 42.10 -3.11 -3.37
CA ILE A 392 42.30 -2.05 -2.37
C ILE A 392 42.65 -0.72 -3.06
N PHE A 393 42.19 0.40 -2.51
CA PHE A 393 42.42 1.73 -3.08
C PHE A 393 42.56 2.82 -1.99
N PRO A 394 43.47 3.80 -2.14
CA PRO A 394 43.72 4.83 -1.13
C PRO A 394 42.79 6.05 -1.31
N TYR A 395 41.50 5.94 -0.95
CA TYR A 395 40.52 7.03 -1.16
C TYR A 395 40.94 8.37 -0.54
N ALA A 396 41.46 8.34 0.69
CA ALA A 396 41.86 9.58 1.38
C ALA A 396 43.06 10.26 0.71
N PHE A 397 43.85 9.55 -0.09
CA PHE A 397 44.96 10.15 -0.85
C PHE A 397 44.45 11.05 -1.98
N VAL A 398 43.37 10.65 -2.66
CA VAL A 398 42.77 11.41 -3.76
C VAL A 398 42.05 12.66 -3.25
N ASN A 399 41.58 12.63 -2.00
CA ASN A 399 40.91 13.75 -1.33
C ASN A 399 41.88 14.80 -0.78
N ASP A 400 43.19 14.54 -0.76
CA ASP A 400 44.18 15.54 -0.38
C ASP A 400 44.36 16.55 -1.53
N GLU A 401 43.96 17.80 -1.31
CA GLU A 401 43.99 18.85 -2.34
C GLU A 401 45.38 19.14 -2.90
N LYS A 402 46.45 18.67 -2.25
CA LYS A 402 47.84 18.78 -2.71
C LYS A 402 48.21 17.74 -3.76
N ILE A 403 47.41 16.68 -3.92
CA ILE A 403 47.69 15.56 -4.82
C ILE A 403 47.09 15.83 -6.21
N ASN A 404 47.94 15.77 -7.25
CA ASN A 404 47.51 15.83 -8.63
C ASN A 404 46.90 14.48 -9.06
N LEU A 405 45.83 14.50 -9.87
CA LEU A 405 45.23 13.30 -10.44
C LEU A 405 46.17 12.49 -11.34
N ASP A 406 47.18 13.12 -11.92
CA ASP A 406 48.23 12.45 -12.70
C ASP A 406 49.48 12.14 -11.86
N TYR A 407 49.33 12.00 -10.53
CA TYR A 407 50.42 11.65 -9.63
C TYR A 407 51.09 10.34 -10.05
N LYS A 408 52.43 10.40 -10.17
CA LYS A 408 53.31 9.27 -10.36
C LYS A 408 54.46 9.36 -9.34
N GLY A 409 54.62 8.33 -8.53
CA GLY A 409 55.66 8.32 -7.49
C GLY A 409 55.52 7.18 -6.49
N LYS A 410 55.78 7.46 -5.22
CA LYS A 410 55.71 6.45 -4.15
C LYS A 410 54.27 6.04 -3.86
N VAL A 411 54.10 4.79 -3.43
CA VAL A 411 52.80 4.30 -2.95
C VAL A 411 52.33 5.16 -1.77
N PRO A 412 51.03 5.55 -1.71
CA PRO A 412 50.50 6.31 -0.57
C PRO A 412 50.74 5.60 0.77
N GLU A 413 50.92 6.39 1.83
CA GLU A 413 51.05 5.86 3.19
C GLU A 413 49.80 5.10 3.64
N PHE A 414 49.97 4.14 4.56
CA PHE A 414 48.88 3.31 5.09
C PHE A 414 47.67 4.10 5.59
N LYS A 415 47.89 5.30 6.16
CA LYS A 415 46.82 6.18 6.67
C LYS A 415 45.79 6.59 5.61
N TYR A 416 46.15 6.51 4.34
CA TYR A 416 45.26 6.85 3.23
C TYR A 416 44.37 5.69 2.76
N PHE A 417 44.60 4.49 3.28
CA PHE A 417 43.80 3.31 2.98
C PHE A 417 42.82 3.04 4.12
N GLU A 418 41.55 2.90 3.79
CA GLU A 418 40.50 2.62 4.76
C GLU A 418 40.14 1.13 4.79
N ASN A 419 39.82 0.60 5.97
CA ASN A 419 39.27 -0.75 6.15
C ASN A 419 40.16 -1.92 5.67
N ILE A 420 41.48 -1.74 5.66
CA ILE A 420 42.45 -2.79 5.34
C ILE A 420 43.39 -3.08 6.50
N LYS A 421 43.97 -4.28 6.53
CA LYS A 421 45.00 -4.67 7.50
C LYS A 421 46.38 -4.24 7.00
N ILE A 422 47.29 -3.98 7.94
CA ILE A 422 48.69 -3.64 7.65
C ILE A 422 49.39 -4.68 6.75
N LYS A 423 48.98 -5.96 6.85
CA LYS A 423 49.50 -7.04 6.01
C LYS A 423 49.11 -6.87 4.54
N GLU A 424 47.83 -6.59 4.27
CA GLU A 424 47.30 -6.36 2.91
C GLU A 424 47.98 -5.14 2.27
N TYR A 425 48.21 -4.09 3.05
CA TYR A 425 48.97 -2.91 2.60
C TYR A 425 50.41 -3.26 2.21
N LYS A 426 51.13 -4.02 3.04
CA LYS A 426 52.50 -4.45 2.73
C LYS A 426 52.56 -5.30 1.46
N GLU A 427 51.58 -6.20 1.27
CA GLU A 427 51.45 -7.00 0.04
C GLU A 427 51.19 -6.12 -1.18
N TYR A 428 50.35 -5.09 -1.05
CA TYR A 428 50.12 -4.12 -2.11
C TYR A 428 51.39 -3.33 -2.46
N CYS A 429 52.12 -2.83 -1.47
CA CYS A 429 53.39 -2.13 -1.69
C CYS A 429 54.44 -3.00 -2.40
N ASN A 430 54.44 -4.32 -2.15
CA ASN A 430 55.37 -5.23 -2.82
C ASN A 430 55.18 -5.24 -4.35
N ASN A 431 53.98 -4.94 -4.85
CA ASN A 431 53.72 -4.84 -6.28
C ASN A 431 54.38 -3.62 -6.95
N PHE A 432 54.97 -2.70 -6.17
CA PHE A 432 55.58 -1.44 -6.63
C PHE A 432 57.04 -1.29 -6.16
N LYS A 433 57.75 -2.38 -5.85
CA LYS A 433 59.16 -2.31 -5.44
C LYS A 433 60.06 -1.67 -6.50
N ASP A 434 59.83 -2.02 -7.75
CA ASP A 434 60.68 -1.65 -8.89
C ASP A 434 59.97 -0.74 -9.91
N LYS A 435 58.84 -0.14 -9.53
CA LYS A 435 58.08 0.77 -10.39
C LYS A 435 57.32 1.83 -9.58
N ASP A 436 57.13 2.99 -10.19
CA ASP A 436 56.30 4.04 -9.61
C ASP A 436 54.83 3.61 -9.54
N TRP A 437 54.17 4.06 -8.48
CA TRP A 437 52.72 4.04 -8.33
C TRP A 437 52.10 5.19 -9.11
N ASN A 438 51.12 4.89 -9.96
CA ASN A 438 50.44 5.87 -10.83
C ASN A 438 48.95 5.94 -10.46
N LEU A 439 48.50 7.10 -9.96
CA LEU A 439 47.13 7.28 -9.49
C LEU A 439 46.09 6.99 -10.57
N ARG A 440 46.33 7.43 -11.80
CA ARG A 440 45.41 7.22 -12.93
C ARG A 440 45.28 5.74 -13.26
N GLU A 441 46.40 5.04 -13.39
CA GLU A 441 46.40 3.60 -13.70
C GLU A 441 45.75 2.77 -12.60
N GLU A 442 46.03 3.09 -11.34
CA GLU A 442 45.48 2.37 -10.19
C GLU A 442 44.00 2.66 -9.99
N THR A 443 43.56 3.91 -10.22
CA THR A 443 42.12 4.25 -10.27
C THR A 443 41.42 3.44 -11.35
N ALA A 444 41.98 3.41 -12.57
CA ALA A 444 41.39 2.67 -13.68
C ALA A 444 41.31 1.17 -13.36
N LYS A 445 42.37 0.54 -12.84
CA LYS A 445 42.37 -0.88 -12.44
C LYS A 445 41.28 -1.17 -11.40
N TYR A 446 41.21 -0.35 -10.35
CA TYR A 446 40.27 -0.52 -9.26
C TYR A 446 38.81 -0.37 -9.73
N CYS A 447 38.47 0.72 -10.42
CA CYS A 447 37.12 0.97 -10.92
C CYS A 447 36.71 -0.03 -12.03
N ASN A 448 37.66 -0.46 -12.88
CA ASN A 448 37.45 -1.54 -13.86
C ASN A 448 37.12 -2.87 -13.20
N GLN A 449 37.76 -3.18 -12.07
CA GLN A 449 37.44 -4.38 -11.30
C GLN A 449 36.03 -4.28 -10.70
N ASP A 450 35.63 -3.12 -10.20
CA ASP A 450 34.29 -2.91 -9.64
C ASP A 450 33.17 -3.15 -10.68
N VAL A 451 33.28 -2.57 -11.88
CA VAL A 451 32.29 -2.82 -12.94
C VAL A 451 32.28 -4.28 -13.40
N LYS A 452 33.44 -4.94 -13.54
CA LYS A 452 33.52 -6.37 -13.89
C LYS A 452 32.88 -7.25 -12.81
N THR A 453 33.21 -6.98 -11.55
CA THR A 453 32.67 -7.71 -10.40
C THR A 453 31.16 -7.57 -10.36
N LEU A 454 30.64 -6.35 -10.49
CA LEU A 454 29.21 -6.10 -10.51
C LEU A 454 28.52 -6.84 -11.68
N TYR A 455 29.13 -6.82 -12.86
CA TYR A 455 28.57 -7.48 -14.04
C TYR A 455 28.45 -9.00 -13.83
N LEU A 456 29.51 -9.63 -13.31
CA LEU A 456 29.53 -11.06 -13.04
C LEU A 456 28.54 -11.46 -11.94
N VAL A 457 28.42 -10.65 -10.88
CA VAL A 457 27.41 -10.86 -9.82
C VAL A 457 26.00 -10.82 -10.43
N ILE A 458 25.66 -9.76 -11.18
CA ILE A 458 24.32 -9.63 -11.78
C ILE A 458 24.06 -10.76 -12.76
N LYS A 459 25.04 -11.14 -13.59
CA LYS A 459 24.91 -12.24 -14.54
C LYS A 459 24.63 -13.58 -13.86
N LYS A 460 25.43 -13.94 -12.85
CA LYS A 460 25.23 -15.18 -12.07
C LYS A 460 23.88 -15.18 -11.34
N PHE A 461 23.52 -14.06 -10.72
CA PHE A 461 22.23 -13.90 -10.05
C PHE A 461 21.05 -14.03 -11.03
N SER A 462 21.12 -13.36 -12.19
CA SER A 462 20.11 -13.43 -13.25
C SER A 462 19.93 -14.88 -13.75
N GLN A 463 21.04 -15.56 -14.02
CA GLN A 463 21.04 -16.96 -14.46
C GLN A 463 20.38 -17.88 -13.44
N GLN A 464 20.79 -17.81 -12.16
CA GLN A 464 20.22 -18.65 -11.11
C GLN A 464 18.71 -18.41 -10.90
N ILE A 465 18.26 -17.15 -10.95
CA ILE A 465 16.84 -16.83 -10.87
C ILE A 465 16.08 -17.38 -12.08
N PHE A 466 16.67 -17.27 -13.28
CA PHE A 466 16.05 -17.78 -14.50
C PHE A 466 15.96 -19.31 -14.52
N ASP A 467 17.00 -20.01 -14.06
CA ASP A 467 17.01 -21.47 -14.00
C ASP A 467 15.97 -22.01 -13.02
N LEU A 468 15.78 -21.31 -11.88
CA LEU A 468 14.82 -21.72 -10.86
C LEU A 468 13.37 -21.34 -11.21
N PHE A 469 13.14 -20.17 -11.80
CA PHE A 469 11.79 -19.58 -11.90
C PHE A 469 11.39 -19.09 -13.28
N ARG A 470 12.28 -19.22 -14.28
CA ARG A 470 12.10 -18.67 -15.63
C ARG A 470 11.75 -17.17 -15.59
N ILE A 471 12.50 -16.38 -14.83
CA ILE A 471 12.31 -14.93 -14.72
C ILE A 471 13.61 -14.21 -15.01
N SER A 472 13.58 -13.28 -15.96
CA SER A 472 14.66 -12.36 -16.26
C SER A 472 14.67 -11.23 -15.23
N VAL A 473 15.71 -11.20 -14.41
CA VAL A 473 15.80 -10.24 -13.30
C VAL A 473 15.76 -8.78 -13.76
N ILE A 474 16.25 -8.51 -14.97
CA ILE A 474 16.31 -7.17 -15.53
C ILE A 474 14.94 -6.56 -15.82
N ASN A 475 13.86 -7.34 -15.76
CA ASN A 475 12.49 -6.81 -15.85
C ASN A 475 12.02 -6.20 -14.52
N SER A 476 12.65 -6.57 -13.41
CA SER A 476 12.34 -6.08 -12.06
C SER A 476 13.36 -5.02 -11.62
N PRO A 477 12.95 -3.79 -11.27
CA PRO A 477 13.90 -2.74 -10.86
C PRO A 477 14.35 -2.87 -9.40
N THR A 478 13.64 -3.64 -8.57
CA THR A 478 13.93 -3.80 -7.14
C THR A 478 13.70 -5.25 -6.70
N LEU A 479 14.33 -5.64 -5.59
CA LEU A 479 14.20 -6.97 -5.01
C LEU A 479 12.76 -7.29 -4.57
N SER A 480 12.04 -6.29 -4.06
CA SER A 480 10.62 -6.44 -3.74
C SER A 480 9.77 -6.67 -5.00
N SER A 481 10.10 -6.00 -6.11
CA SER A 481 9.46 -6.27 -7.40
C SER A 481 9.79 -7.68 -7.91
N LEU A 482 11.05 -8.11 -7.79
CA LEU A 482 11.48 -9.45 -8.21
C LEU A 482 10.78 -10.55 -7.41
N SER A 483 10.80 -10.43 -6.07
CA SER A 483 10.13 -11.36 -5.16
C SER A 483 8.64 -11.47 -5.48
N PHE A 484 7.99 -10.35 -5.78
CA PHE A 484 6.58 -10.33 -6.18
C PHE A 484 6.33 -10.94 -7.57
N THR A 485 7.22 -10.73 -8.53
CA THR A 485 7.16 -11.40 -9.85
C THR A 485 7.26 -12.91 -9.67
N ILE A 486 8.25 -13.40 -8.92
CA ILE A 486 8.40 -14.83 -8.59
C ILE A 486 7.14 -15.37 -7.93
N TYR A 487 6.60 -14.66 -6.93
CA TYR A 487 5.36 -15.05 -6.26
C TYR A 487 4.19 -15.18 -7.23
N ARG A 488 4.01 -14.22 -8.14
CA ARG A 488 2.91 -14.22 -9.13
C ARG A 488 3.08 -15.24 -10.24
N THR A 489 4.31 -15.62 -10.57
CA THR A 489 4.59 -16.63 -11.60
C THR A 489 4.47 -18.04 -11.06
N ILE A 490 4.91 -18.29 -9.82
CA ILE A 490 5.09 -19.65 -9.29
C ILE A 490 4.10 -19.99 -8.16
N PHE A 491 3.74 -19.04 -7.29
CA PHE A 491 3.16 -19.36 -5.98
C PHE A 491 1.72 -18.87 -5.76
N ILE A 492 1.21 -17.92 -6.56
CA ILE A 492 -0.13 -17.33 -6.34
C ILE A 492 -1.30 -18.32 -6.58
N LYS A 493 -1.09 -19.37 -7.41
CA LYS A 493 -2.08 -20.40 -7.76
C LYS A 493 -3.47 -19.82 -8.08
N ASP A 494 -4.53 -20.46 -7.58
CA ASP A 494 -5.93 -20.07 -7.72
C ASP A 494 -6.41 -19.10 -6.62
N PHE A 495 -5.52 -18.65 -5.74
CA PHE A 495 -5.89 -17.71 -4.69
C PHE A 495 -6.20 -16.34 -5.28
N LYS A 496 -7.42 -15.86 -5.02
CA LYS A 496 -7.89 -14.54 -5.43
C LYS A 496 -7.53 -13.51 -4.37
N ILE A 497 -6.33 -12.95 -4.45
CA ILE A 497 -5.88 -11.90 -3.51
C ILE A 497 -6.49 -10.56 -3.94
N PRO A 498 -7.37 -9.94 -3.12
CA PRO A 498 -8.05 -8.71 -3.50
C PRO A 498 -7.10 -7.53 -3.50
N ILE A 499 -7.23 -6.69 -4.52
CA ILE A 499 -6.56 -5.40 -4.60
C ILE A 499 -7.39 -4.38 -3.82
N ILE A 500 -6.76 -3.75 -2.83
CA ILE A 500 -7.43 -2.87 -1.89
C ILE A 500 -7.01 -1.43 -2.15
N THR A 501 -7.97 -0.61 -2.59
CA THR A 501 -7.82 0.82 -2.93
C THR A 501 -9.01 1.62 -2.38
N GLY A 502 -8.99 2.94 -2.55
CA GLY A 502 -10.11 3.83 -2.19
C GLY A 502 -10.51 3.75 -0.72
N GLU A 503 -11.82 3.71 -0.45
CA GLU A 503 -12.36 3.71 0.91
C GLU A 503 -11.92 2.50 1.75
N LEU A 504 -11.79 1.32 1.14
CA LEU A 504 -11.35 0.10 1.83
C LEU A 504 -9.88 0.22 2.28
N TYR A 505 -9.04 0.79 1.41
CA TYR A 505 -7.65 1.08 1.75
C TYR A 505 -7.58 2.09 2.90
N ASN A 506 -8.34 3.19 2.83
CA ASN A 506 -8.37 4.22 3.87
C ASN A 506 -8.85 3.68 5.21
N PHE A 507 -9.82 2.76 5.22
CA PHE A 507 -10.26 2.06 6.42
C PHE A 507 -9.13 1.26 7.06
N ILE A 508 -8.50 0.34 6.32
CA ILE A 508 -7.43 -0.52 6.87
C ILE A 508 -6.18 0.28 7.25
N LYS A 509 -5.82 1.30 6.46
CA LYS A 509 -4.60 2.11 6.66
C LYS A 509 -4.55 2.83 8.00
N LYS A 510 -5.71 3.20 8.55
CA LYS A 510 -5.84 3.80 9.89
C LYS A 510 -5.31 2.84 10.98
N GLY A 511 -5.67 1.56 10.91
CA GLY A 511 -5.18 0.50 11.80
C GLY A 511 -3.78 -0.03 11.46
N TYR A 512 -3.30 0.20 10.24
CA TYR A 512 -2.01 -0.34 9.80
C TYR A 512 -0.82 0.32 10.52
N THR A 513 -0.12 -0.48 11.31
CA THR A 513 1.11 -0.15 12.06
C THR A 513 2.20 -1.21 11.81
N GLY A 514 3.46 -0.83 12.01
CA GLY A 514 4.62 -1.72 11.85
C GLY A 514 4.95 -2.52 13.11
N GLY A 515 6.23 -2.90 13.26
CA GLY A 515 6.74 -3.55 14.46
C GLY A 515 6.73 -2.64 15.70
N ALA A 516 6.68 -3.24 16.89
CA ALA A 516 6.82 -2.52 18.16
C ALA A 516 8.30 -2.32 18.51
N VAL A 517 8.68 -1.09 18.89
CA VAL A 517 10.05 -0.77 19.30
C VAL A 517 9.99 0.15 20.51
N ASP A 518 10.41 -0.36 21.66
CA ASP A 518 10.20 0.25 22.97
C ASP A 518 11.36 -0.06 23.93
N VAL A 519 11.73 0.93 24.73
CA VAL A 519 12.62 0.80 25.89
C VAL A 519 11.74 0.70 27.13
N TYR A 520 11.96 -0.31 27.97
CA TYR A 520 11.23 -0.54 29.20
C TYR A 520 12.09 -0.26 30.43
N LYS A 521 13.36 -0.69 30.41
CA LYS A 521 14.36 -0.42 31.45
C LYS A 521 15.64 0.06 30.79
N SER A 522 16.31 1.01 31.44
CA SER A 522 17.44 1.74 30.85
C SER A 522 18.78 1.02 30.99
N PHE A 523 18.92 0.15 31.99
CA PHE A 523 20.17 -0.55 32.30
C PHE A 523 19.89 -1.90 32.96
N GLY A 524 20.69 -2.91 32.63
CA GLY A 524 20.64 -4.22 33.29
C GLY A 524 21.94 -5.01 33.15
N LYS A 525 22.09 -6.03 33.99
CA LYS A 525 23.19 -7.01 33.96
C LYS A 525 22.68 -8.39 33.60
N PHE A 526 23.54 -9.20 32.99
CA PHE A 526 23.23 -10.58 32.57
C PHE A 526 21.99 -10.66 31.67
N ILE A 527 22.04 -9.94 30.55
CA ILE A 527 20.91 -9.77 29.62
C ILE A 527 21.05 -10.73 28.44
N TYR A 528 19.99 -11.50 28.19
CA TYR A 528 19.82 -12.33 27.02
C TYR A 528 19.08 -11.54 25.94
N ARG A 529 19.71 -11.42 24.77
CA ARG A 529 19.09 -10.86 23.58
C ARG A 529 18.66 -11.97 22.64
N TYR A 530 17.35 -12.08 22.45
CA TYR A 530 16.72 -13.05 21.57
C TYR A 530 16.17 -12.36 20.32
N ASP A 531 16.27 -13.04 19.17
CA ASP A 531 15.79 -12.57 17.87
C ASP A 531 15.03 -13.69 17.15
N VAL A 532 13.84 -13.41 16.63
CA VAL A 532 13.03 -14.41 15.93
C VAL A 532 13.61 -14.72 14.56
N ASN A 533 13.86 -15.99 14.28
CA ASN A 533 14.31 -16.43 12.95
C ASN A 533 13.21 -16.19 11.90
N SER A 534 13.36 -15.11 11.12
CA SER A 534 12.46 -14.77 10.01
C SER A 534 11.00 -14.59 10.45
N LEU A 535 10.75 -13.62 11.36
CA LEU A 535 9.42 -13.34 11.94
C LEU A 535 8.30 -13.18 10.88
N TYR A 536 8.44 -12.25 9.93
CA TYR A 536 7.37 -12.05 8.94
C TYR A 536 7.13 -13.27 8.06
N PRO A 537 8.16 -13.96 7.53
CA PRO A 537 7.97 -15.25 6.86
C PRO A 537 7.27 -16.32 7.73
N PHE A 538 7.62 -16.42 9.01
CA PHE A 538 6.92 -17.32 9.94
C PHE A 538 5.42 -16.99 10.01
N ILE A 539 5.06 -15.72 10.11
CA ILE A 539 3.66 -15.28 10.10
C ILE A 539 3.00 -15.59 8.75
N MET A 540 3.65 -15.26 7.65
CA MET A 540 3.14 -15.51 6.29
C MET A 540 2.82 -17.00 6.07
N LYS A 541 3.64 -17.90 6.60
CA LYS A 541 3.43 -19.34 6.50
C LYS A 541 2.29 -19.84 7.38
N ASN A 542 2.24 -19.42 8.65
CA ASN A 542 1.41 -20.06 9.67
C ASN A 542 0.08 -19.35 9.95
N PHE A 543 -0.18 -18.19 9.34
CA PHE A 543 -1.43 -17.45 9.52
C PHE A 543 -2.14 -17.27 8.18
N PRO A 544 -3.48 -17.47 8.13
CA PRO A 544 -4.21 -17.26 6.90
C PRO A 544 -4.30 -15.77 6.57
N MET A 545 -4.40 -15.47 5.28
CA MET A 545 -4.40 -14.13 4.71
C MET A 545 -5.74 -13.80 4.03
N PRO A 546 -6.08 -12.52 3.90
CA PRO A 546 -7.31 -12.09 3.22
C PRO A 546 -7.35 -12.54 1.75
N ILE A 547 -8.42 -13.21 1.36
CA ILE A 547 -8.73 -13.60 -0.03
C ILE A 547 -10.18 -13.24 -0.38
N ASN A 548 -10.49 -13.26 -1.68
CA ASN A 548 -11.80 -12.96 -2.24
C ASN A 548 -12.30 -11.53 -1.94
N ASP A 549 -13.53 -11.25 -2.38
CA ASP A 549 -14.19 -9.95 -2.19
C ASP A 549 -14.48 -9.70 -0.70
N PRO A 550 -14.08 -8.55 -0.13
CA PRO A 550 -14.41 -8.22 1.25
C PRO A 550 -15.89 -7.87 1.45
N ILE A 551 -16.35 -8.03 2.68
CA ILE A 551 -17.69 -7.66 3.14
C ILE A 551 -17.53 -6.62 4.25
N PHE A 552 -18.07 -5.42 4.03
CA PHE A 552 -18.13 -4.38 5.05
C PHE A 552 -19.43 -4.50 5.83
N ILE A 553 -19.37 -4.47 7.15
CA ILE A 553 -20.49 -4.75 8.07
C ILE A 553 -20.60 -3.61 9.09
N GLU A 554 -21.80 -3.07 9.25
CA GLU A 554 -22.15 -1.99 10.18
C GLU A 554 -23.43 -2.36 10.97
N GLY A 555 -23.68 -1.66 12.08
CA GLY A 555 -24.81 -1.91 12.98
C GLY A 555 -24.38 -2.55 14.29
N ASP A 556 -25.27 -3.31 14.92
CA ASP A 556 -24.94 -4.07 16.14
C ASP A 556 -24.17 -5.34 15.80
N ILE A 557 -22.85 -5.24 15.90
CA ILE A 557 -21.90 -6.34 15.71
C ILE A 557 -21.27 -6.79 17.04
N SER A 558 -21.97 -6.61 18.17
CA SER A 558 -21.47 -6.98 19.51
C SER A 558 -21.09 -8.46 19.64
N ASP A 559 -21.74 -9.35 18.87
CA ASP A 559 -21.51 -10.79 18.82
C ASP A 559 -20.61 -11.24 17.65
N PHE A 560 -19.81 -10.34 17.08
CA PHE A 560 -18.93 -10.66 15.95
C PHE A 560 -18.00 -11.85 16.26
N ASN A 561 -17.95 -12.83 15.35
CA ASN A 561 -17.10 -14.01 15.49
C ASN A 561 -15.62 -13.68 15.26
N LEU A 562 -14.86 -13.55 16.35
CA LEU A 562 -13.42 -13.27 16.28
C LEU A 562 -12.57 -14.39 15.67
N LYS A 563 -13.13 -15.57 15.33
CA LYS A 563 -12.41 -16.59 14.54
C LYS A 563 -12.35 -16.25 13.04
N ASP A 564 -13.17 -15.30 12.59
CA ASP A 564 -13.13 -14.81 11.21
C ASP A 564 -11.92 -13.89 10.98
N LEU A 565 -11.50 -13.75 9.72
CA LEU A 565 -10.50 -12.76 9.33
C LEU A 565 -11.18 -11.42 9.04
N ALA A 566 -11.02 -10.46 9.94
CA ALA A 566 -11.56 -9.11 9.76
C ALA A 566 -10.67 -8.01 10.38
N PHE A 567 -10.86 -6.79 9.88
CA PHE A 567 -10.41 -5.56 10.50
C PHE A 567 -11.62 -4.88 11.14
N ILE A 568 -11.60 -4.68 12.45
CA ILE A 568 -12.74 -4.17 13.22
C ILE A 568 -12.38 -2.80 13.79
N GLU A 569 -13.24 -1.81 13.53
CA GLU A 569 -13.19 -0.52 14.21
C GLU A 569 -13.87 -0.65 15.57
N VAL A 570 -13.17 -0.25 16.62
CA VAL A 570 -13.57 -0.47 18.00
C VAL A 570 -13.27 0.76 18.86
N GLU A 571 -14.12 1.01 19.85
CA GLU A 571 -13.74 1.82 21.01
C GLU A 571 -13.01 0.90 21.99
N VAL A 572 -11.81 1.30 22.41
CA VAL A 572 -10.92 0.54 23.29
C VAL A 572 -10.93 1.16 24.67
N GLU A 573 -11.01 0.32 25.70
CA GLU A 573 -10.66 0.67 27.07
C GLU A 573 -9.54 -0.26 27.56
N ALA A 574 -8.34 0.28 27.75
CA ALA A 574 -7.19 -0.46 28.25
C ALA A 574 -7.19 -0.51 29.79
N PRO A 575 -6.87 -1.66 30.40
CA PRO A 575 -6.84 -1.79 31.85
C PRO A 575 -5.67 -0.98 32.43
N GLU A 576 -5.91 -0.30 33.55
CA GLU A 576 -4.99 0.72 34.08
C GLU A 576 -3.63 0.18 34.55
N ASN A 577 -3.53 -1.12 34.78
CA ASN A 577 -2.40 -1.73 35.49
C ASN A 577 -1.38 -2.40 34.54
N LEU A 578 -1.50 -2.20 33.22
CA LEU A 578 -0.57 -2.80 32.25
C LEU A 578 0.73 -2.01 32.13
N ASN A 579 1.83 -2.58 32.58
CA ASN A 579 3.17 -2.01 32.38
C ASN A 579 3.60 -2.03 30.90
N ILE A 580 3.15 -3.04 30.14
CA ILE A 580 3.44 -3.23 28.72
C ILE A 580 2.12 -3.37 27.96
N PRO A 581 1.45 -2.24 27.63
CA PRO A 581 0.25 -2.29 26.80
C PRO A 581 0.56 -2.88 25.43
N PHE A 582 -0.43 -3.56 24.85
CA PHE A 582 -0.26 -4.31 23.61
C PHE A 582 -0.67 -3.51 22.37
N LEU A 583 -1.91 -3.02 22.36
CA LEU A 583 -2.48 -2.37 21.17
C LEU A 583 -1.77 -1.08 20.82
N GLN A 584 -1.44 -0.92 19.55
CA GLN A 584 -0.81 0.28 19.02
C GLN A 584 -1.86 1.26 18.48
N THR A 585 -1.59 2.55 18.65
CA THR A 585 -2.34 3.62 17.98
C THR A 585 -1.39 4.74 17.56
N LYS A 586 -1.83 5.56 16.60
CA LYS A 586 -1.07 6.73 16.12
C LYS A 586 -1.61 7.97 16.82
N ILE A 587 -0.73 8.70 17.49
CA ILE A 587 -1.07 9.99 18.11
C ILE A 587 -0.24 11.10 17.48
N LYS A 588 -0.75 12.33 17.52
CA LYS A 588 0.01 13.50 17.07
C LYS A 588 1.09 13.83 18.09
N SER A 589 2.34 13.96 17.63
CA SER A 589 3.46 14.36 18.49
C SER A 589 3.39 15.86 18.82
N LYS A 590 3.88 16.24 20.01
CA LYS A 590 4.09 17.64 20.40
C LYS A 590 4.99 18.40 19.41
N LYS A 591 5.91 17.70 18.73
CA LYS A 591 6.85 18.26 17.74
C LYS A 591 6.31 18.26 16.30
N GLY A 592 5.03 17.94 16.10
CA GLY A 592 4.43 17.73 14.78
C GLY A 592 4.62 16.30 14.25
N GLY A 593 3.74 15.88 13.34
CA GLY A 593 3.70 14.51 12.81
C GLY A 593 3.00 13.50 13.72
N TYR A 594 2.99 12.23 13.30
CA TYR A 594 2.38 11.12 14.04
C TYR A 594 3.43 10.19 14.63
N VAL A 595 3.19 9.72 15.85
CA VAL A 595 4.00 8.69 16.53
C VAL A 595 3.11 7.51 16.87
N THR A 596 3.61 6.30 16.62
CA THR A 596 2.95 5.06 17.04
C THR A 596 3.38 4.70 18.46
N ILE A 597 2.40 4.58 19.35
CA ILE A 597 2.57 4.21 20.76
C ILE A 597 1.65 3.05 21.12
N SER A 598 1.94 2.37 22.24
CA SER A 598 1.01 1.44 22.89
C SER A 598 0.56 2.03 24.22
N PRO A 599 -0.61 2.70 24.28
CA PRO A 599 -1.02 3.48 25.45
C PRO A 599 -1.97 2.71 26.40
N LEU A 600 -2.22 3.33 27.55
CA LEU A 600 -3.35 3.07 28.44
C LEU A 600 -4.50 4.06 28.17
N GLY A 601 -5.65 3.86 28.80
CA GLY A 601 -6.82 4.73 28.69
C GLY A 601 -7.78 4.31 27.59
N SER A 602 -8.38 5.28 26.89
CA SER A 602 -9.42 5.02 25.90
C SER A 602 -9.24 5.77 24.58
N TRP A 603 -9.55 5.09 23.48
CA TRP A 603 -9.44 5.62 22.12
C TRP A 603 -10.24 4.77 21.13
N THR A 604 -10.43 5.27 19.92
CA THR A 604 -10.98 4.50 18.80
C THR A 604 -9.86 4.03 17.89
N GLY A 605 -9.90 2.77 17.45
CA GLY A 605 -8.88 2.21 16.57
C GLY A 605 -9.42 1.09 15.70
N ILE A 606 -8.62 0.68 14.70
CA ILE A 606 -8.94 -0.45 13.82
C ILE A 606 -7.92 -1.56 14.07
N TYR A 607 -8.40 -2.74 14.45
CA TYR A 607 -7.56 -3.88 14.83
C TYR A 607 -8.01 -5.16 14.14
N THR A 608 -7.08 -6.09 13.97
CA THR A 608 -7.41 -7.44 13.50
C THR A 608 -8.10 -8.26 14.60
N CYS A 609 -8.88 -9.28 14.22
CA CYS A 609 -9.49 -10.20 15.18
C CYS A 609 -8.48 -10.81 16.16
N ASN A 610 -7.29 -11.22 15.68
CA ASN A 610 -6.25 -11.81 16.52
C ASN A 610 -5.67 -10.82 17.53
N GLU A 611 -5.54 -9.53 17.16
CA GLU A 611 -5.15 -8.49 18.11
C GLU A 611 -6.22 -8.28 19.18
N ILE A 612 -7.50 -8.26 18.80
CA ILE A 612 -8.62 -8.12 19.75
C ILE A 612 -8.67 -9.30 20.71
N GLN A 613 -8.62 -10.54 20.21
CA GLN A 613 -8.60 -11.75 21.04
C GLN A 613 -7.44 -11.72 22.05
N LYS A 614 -6.24 -11.37 21.58
CA LYS A 614 -5.07 -11.26 22.47
C LYS A 614 -5.25 -10.17 23.52
N SER A 615 -5.89 -9.06 23.16
CA SER A 615 -6.15 -7.94 24.07
C SER A 615 -7.21 -8.27 25.13
N ILE A 616 -8.27 -8.99 24.77
CA ILE A 616 -9.28 -9.46 25.73
C ILE A 616 -8.60 -10.31 26.82
N ALA A 617 -7.68 -11.19 26.45
CA ALA A 617 -6.89 -12.00 27.39
C ALA A 617 -5.96 -11.16 28.31
N LEU A 618 -5.69 -9.90 27.95
CA LEU A 618 -4.92 -8.94 28.76
C LEU A 618 -5.83 -8.00 29.57
N GLY A 619 -7.16 -8.17 29.53
CA GLY A 619 -8.13 -7.38 30.29
C GLY A 619 -8.67 -6.12 29.58
N TYR A 620 -8.45 -5.98 28.27
CA TYR A 620 -9.04 -4.90 27.49
C TYR A 620 -10.55 -5.11 27.30
N LYS A 621 -11.29 -4.00 27.25
CA LYS A 621 -12.71 -3.99 26.86
C LYS A 621 -12.88 -3.31 25.51
N PHE A 622 -13.86 -3.76 24.75
CA PHE A 622 -14.15 -3.27 23.41
C PHE A 622 -15.63 -3.02 23.23
N LYS A 623 -15.95 -1.97 22.48
CA LYS A 623 -17.25 -1.81 21.81
C LYS A 623 -17.00 -1.86 20.31
N TYR A 624 -17.59 -2.84 19.63
CA TYR A 624 -17.43 -3.04 18.20
C TYR A 624 -18.34 -2.08 17.43
N LEU A 625 -17.77 -1.35 16.46
CA LEU A 625 -18.49 -0.32 15.70
C LEU A 625 -18.84 -0.80 14.29
N ARG A 626 -17.84 -1.31 13.56
CA ARG A 626 -17.98 -1.86 12.20
C ARG A 626 -16.80 -2.75 11.85
N ALA A 627 -16.98 -3.63 10.86
CA ALA A 627 -15.97 -4.60 10.48
C ALA A 627 -15.83 -4.72 8.95
N LEU A 628 -14.60 -4.91 8.49
CA LEU A 628 -14.29 -5.33 7.13
C LEU A 628 -13.81 -6.79 7.17
N LYS A 629 -14.71 -7.71 6.81
CA LYS A 629 -14.51 -9.17 6.84
C LYS A 629 -14.00 -9.68 5.50
N PHE A 630 -13.15 -10.70 5.55
CA PHE A 630 -12.59 -11.41 4.40
C PHE A 630 -12.75 -12.91 4.55
N GLU A 631 -12.74 -13.61 3.43
CA GLU A 631 -12.39 -15.03 3.43
C GLU A 631 -10.88 -15.19 3.68
N GLN A 632 -10.47 -16.37 4.15
CA GLN A 632 -9.10 -16.58 4.64
C GLN A 632 -8.42 -17.75 3.93
N GLY A 633 -7.14 -17.62 3.60
CA GLY A 633 -6.36 -18.68 2.94
C GLY A 633 -4.84 -18.59 3.17
N TYR A 634 -4.14 -19.72 3.14
CA TYR A 634 -2.69 -19.81 3.36
C TYR A 634 -1.91 -19.56 2.06
N ILE A 635 -1.93 -18.31 1.59
CA ILE A 635 -1.41 -17.94 0.27
C ILE A 635 0.13 -17.98 0.17
N PHE A 636 0.86 -18.01 1.29
CA PHE A 636 2.33 -17.94 1.29
C PHE A 636 3.03 -19.22 1.77
N ASP A 637 2.32 -20.28 2.14
CA ASP A 637 2.93 -21.47 2.74
C ASP A 637 4.02 -22.07 1.84
N GLU A 638 3.72 -22.32 0.58
CA GLU A 638 4.68 -22.88 -0.37
C GLU A 638 5.85 -21.95 -0.66
N PHE A 639 5.58 -20.64 -0.82
CA PHE A 639 6.61 -19.63 -1.03
C PHE A 639 7.61 -19.62 0.13
N VAL A 640 7.11 -19.54 1.37
CA VAL A 640 7.96 -19.50 2.56
C VAL A 640 8.68 -20.83 2.75
N SER A 641 7.98 -21.95 2.60
CA SER A 641 8.56 -23.29 2.74
C SER A 641 9.70 -23.52 1.76
N TYR A 642 9.53 -23.14 0.49
CA TYR A 642 10.57 -23.25 -0.53
C TYR A 642 11.81 -22.44 -0.17
N PHE A 643 11.66 -21.13 0.04
CA PHE A 643 12.82 -20.25 0.27
C PHE A 643 13.45 -20.45 1.64
N TYR A 644 12.68 -20.80 2.67
CA TYR A 644 13.25 -21.13 3.97
C TYR A 644 14.08 -22.42 3.90
N ASN A 645 13.59 -23.46 3.22
CA ASN A 645 14.34 -24.70 3.03
C ASN A 645 15.62 -24.47 2.20
N LEU A 646 15.52 -23.70 1.11
CA LEU A 646 16.70 -23.32 0.32
C LEU A 646 17.72 -22.58 1.18
N LYS A 647 17.29 -21.57 1.97
CA LYS A 647 18.17 -20.84 2.90
C LYS A 647 18.80 -21.75 3.94
N LYS A 648 18.03 -22.65 4.56
CA LYS A 648 18.48 -23.54 5.64
C LYS A 648 19.51 -24.56 5.16
N ASN A 649 19.31 -25.11 3.97
CA ASN A 649 20.17 -26.15 3.40
C ASN A 649 21.37 -25.61 2.62
N SER A 650 21.45 -24.30 2.41
CA SER A 650 22.57 -23.66 1.71
C SER A 650 23.69 -23.29 2.67
N LEU A 651 24.93 -23.34 2.18
CA LEU A 651 26.09 -22.84 2.93
C LEU A 651 25.91 -21.33 3.21
N LYS A 652 26.14 -20.92 4.45
CA LYS A 652 26.00 -19.52 4.85
C LYS A 652 26.89 -18.62 3.98
N ASN A 653 26.31 -17.56 3.45
CA ASN A 653 26.92 -16.63 2.50
C ASN A 653 27.16 -17.20 1.09
N SER A 654 26.64 -18.37 0.71
CA SER A 654 26.61 -18.77 -0.71
C SER A 654 25.61 -17.92 -1.51
N SER A 655 25.63 -18.07 -2.84
CA SER A 655 24.65 -17.45 -3.74
C SER A 655 23.23 -17.88 -3.39
N GLU A 656 23.00 -19.17 -3.19
CA GLU A 656 21.69 -19.76 -2.89
C GLU A 656 21.15 -19.25 -1.56
N TYR A 657 22.00 -19.22 -0.52
CA TYR A 657 21.65 -18.65 0.77
C TYR A 657 21.24 -17.17 0.65
N THR A 658 22.01 -16.40 -0.12
CA THR A 658 21.79 -14.97 -0.33
C THR A 658 20.49 -14.71 -1.07
N ILE A 659 20.26 -15.42 -2.18
CA ILE A 659 19.02 -15.37 -2.97
C ILE A 659 17.82 -15.70 -2.09
N ALA A 660 17.87 -16.82 -1.38
CA ALA A 660 16.78 -17.28 -0.54
C ALA A 660 16.46 -16.27 0.56
N LYS A 661 17.48 -15.76 1.27
CA LYS A 661 17.31 -14.73 2.31
C LYS A 661 16.71 -13.45 1.75
N PHE A 662 17.18 -12.98 0.60
CA PHE A 662 16.72 -11.74 -0.04
C PHE A 662 15.26 -11.83 -0.48
N ILE A 663 14.88 -12.89 -1.21
CA ILE A 663 13.52 -13.06 -1.72
C ILE A 663 12.52 -13.25 -0.58
N LEU A 664 12.86 -14.11 0.40
CA LEU A 664 12.00 -14.46 1.53
C LEU A 664 11.55 -13.23 2.33
N ASN A 665 12.47 -12.30 2.60
CA ASN A 665 12.18 -11.14 3.45
C ASN A 665 11.57 -9.94 2.70
N SER A 666 11.55 -9.94 1.36
CA SER A 666 11.21 -8.75 0.56
C SER A 666 9.75 -8.71 0.06
N LEU A 667 9.02 -9.82 0.20
CA LEU A 667 7.67 -9.95 -0.36
C LEU A 667 6.62 -9.15 0.43
N SER A 668 6.62 -9.24 1.77
CA SER A 668 5.55 -8.67 2.61
C SER A 668 5.39 -7.15 2.41
N GLY A 669 6.50 -6.41 2.33
CA GLY A 669 6.47 -4.95 2.11
C GLY A 669 5.84 -4.52 0.79
N ARG A 670 5.77 -5.41 -0.22
CA ARG A 670 5.16 -5.11 -1.52
C ARG A 670 3.67 -4.83 -1.41
N PHE A 671 2.97 -5.60 -0.59
CA PHE A 671 1.53 -5.50 -0.43
C PHE A 671 1.11 -4.20 0.29
N ALA A 672 2.05 -3.54 0.99
CA ALA A 672 1.82 -2.29 1.73
C ALA A 672 2.10 -1.02 0.91
N LEU A 673 2.41 -1.14 -0.38
CA LEU A 673 2.64 0.03 -1.23
C LEU A 673 1.37 0.89 -1.30
N GLU A 674 1.56 2.20 -1.22
CA GLU A 674 0.49 3.17 -1.42
C GLU A 674 -0.10 2.99 -2.83
N PRO A 675 -1.42 2.80 -2.97
CA PRO A 675 -2.05 2.70 -4.28
C PRO A 675 -1.84 3.96 -5.14
N GLU A 676 -1.80 5.11 -4.48
CA GLU A 676 -1.66 6.44 -5.10
C GLU A 676 -0.29 7.04 -4.79
N LEU A 677 0.67 6.74 -5.65
CA LEU A 677 1.99 7.35 -5.61
C LEU A 677 2.01 8.64 -6.43
N ASP A 678 2.86 9.57 -6.00
CA ASP A 678 3.23 10.73 -6.81
C ASP A 678 3.76 10.27 -8.18
N LYS A 679 3.35 11.00 -9.23
CA LYS A 679 3.94 10.85 -10.55
C LYS A 679 5.07 11.84 -10.70
N HIS A 680 6.15 11.38 -11.34
CA HIS A 680 7.34 12.18 -11.55
C HIS A 680 7.60 12.32 -13.05
N VAL A 681 7.85 13.55 -13.51
CA VAL A 681 8.16 13.86 -14.92
C VAL A 681 9.27 14.89 -15.00
N ILE A 682 9.98 14.89 -16.13
CA ILE A 682 10.98 15.90 -16.45
C ILE A 682 10.48 16.68 -17.67
N VAL A 683 10.18 17.97 -17.47
CA VAL A 683 9.51 18.80 -18.48
C VAL A 683 10.03 20.23 -18.47
N ASP A 684 9.85 20.93 -19.59
CA ASP A 684 10.11 22.37 -19.69
C ASP A 684 9.04 23.21 -18.96
N ASP A 685 9.30 24.50 -18.80
CA ASP A 685 8.41 25.44 -18.09
C ASP A 685 7.00 25.50 -18.70
N LYS A 686 6.87 25.39 -20.03
CA LYS A 686 5.56 25.44 -20.71
C LYS A 686 4.68 24.28 -20.27
N LYS A 687 5.25 23.08 -20.20
CA LYS A 687 4.55 21.88 -19.71
C LYS A 687 4.29 21.92 -18.21
N VAL A 688 5.14 22.55 -17.40
CA VAL A 688 4.83 22.78 -15.98
C VAL A 688 3.53 23.58 -15.84
N LEU A 689 3.38 24.66 -16.59
CA LEU A 689 2.16 25.49 -16.60
C LEU A 689 0.92 24.71 -17.07
N GLU A 690 1.09 23.72 -17.95
CA GLU A 690 0.01 22.82 -18.35
C GLU A 690 -0.37 21.86 -17.20
N LEU A 691 0.61 21.27 -16.51
CA LEU A 691 0.36 20.33 -15.41
C LEU A 691 -0.38 20.98 -14.25
N VAL A 692 -0.04 22.23 -13.89
CA VAL A 692 -0.68 22.97 -12.79
C VAL A 692 -2.19 23.16 -13.00
N LYS A 693 -2.67 23.14 -14.25
CA LYS A 693 -4.11 23.27 -14.56
C LYS A 693 -4.93 22.04 -14.17
N TYR A 694 -4.30 20.86 -14.12
CA TYR A 694 -4.99 19.58 -13.96
C TYR A 694 -4.51 18.76 -12.75
N TYR A 695 -3.35 19.09 -12.21
CA TYR A 695 -2.65 18.30 -11.19
C TYR A 695 -2.15 19.16 -10.02
N THR A 696 -2.17 18.59 -8.82
CA THR A 696 -1.53 19.19 -7.65
C THR A 696 -0.04 18.93 -7.74
N ILE A 697 0.77 19.99 -7.83
CA ILE A 697 2.23 19.87 -7.82
C ILE A 697 2.72 19.80 -6.38
N ASN A 698 3.35 18.67 -6.01
CA ASN A 698 3.89 18.44 -4.67
C ASN A 698 5.34 18.91 -4.55
N SER A 699 6.09 18.89 -5.65
CA SER A 699 7.50 19.30 -5.69
C SER A 699 7.90 19.76 -7.10
N LEU A 700 8.73 20.78 -7.18
CA LEU A 700 9.31 21.33 -8.41
C LEU A 700 10.79 21.61 -8.19
N ILE A 701 11.67 20.98 -8.97
CA ILE A 701 13.12 21.16 -8.89
C ILE A 701 13.63 21.57 -10.28
N ASN A 702 14.24 22.75 -10.39
CA ASN A 702 14.90 23.19 -11.63
C ASN A 702 16.22 22.43 -11.79
N LEU A 703 16.50 21.89 -12.97
CA LEU A 703 17.73 21.12 -13.25
C LEU A 703 18.84 21.97 -13.88
N GLY A 704 18.66 23.29 -13.98
CA GLY A 704 19.66 24.23 -14.51
C GLY A 704 19.93 24.12 -16.01
N ASN A 705 19.13 23.34 -16.73
CA ASN A 705 19.28 23.07 -18.18
C ASN A 705 17.98 23.31 -18.97
N GLY A 706 17.10 24.18 -18.45
CA GLY A 706 15.79 24.49 -19.03
C GLY A 706 14.72 23.41 -18.80
N LYS A 707 15.00 22.44 -17.93
CA LYS A 707 14.06 21.37 -17.55
C LYS A 707 13.83 21.37 -16.04
N ASN A 708 12.66 20.88 -15.66
CA ASN A 708 12.21 20.77 -14.30
C ASN A 708 11.82 19.34 -13.98
N LEU A 709 12.27 18.83 -12.84
CA LEU A 709 11.75 17.63 -12.21
C LEU A 709 10.50 17.99 -11.42
N VAL A 710 9.35 17.46 -11.84
CA VAL A 710 8.04 17.75 -11.26
C VAL A 710 7.44 16.50 -10.62
N SER A 711 7.03 16.62 -9.36
CA SER A 711 6.22 15.62 -8.64
C SER A 711 4.77 16.11 -8.56
N TYR A 712 3.80 15.28 -8.96
CA TYR A 712 2.39 15.69 -8.97
C TYR A 712 1.41 14.56 -8.64
N LYS A 713 0.21 14.95 -8.18
CA LYS A 713 -0.97 14.10 -7.96
C LYS A 713 -2.19 14.57 -8.76
N ILE A 714 -3.13 13.67 -8.99
CA ILE A 714 -4.37 13.93 -9.73
C ILE A 714 -5.37 14.65 -8.82
N ILE A 715 -5.97 15.75 -9.29
CA ILE A 715 -6.89 16.60 -8.51
C ILE A 715 -8.28 15.96 -8.34
N ASN A 716 -8.72 15.11 -9.28
CA ASN A 716 -10.10 14.61 -9.32
C ASN A 716 -10.21 13.07 -9.21
N GLU A 717 -11.10 12.64 -8.30
CA GLU A 717 -11.40 11.27 -7.85
C GLU A 717 -12.02 10.32 -8.90
N SER A 718 -11.92 10.59 -10.20
CA SER A 718 -12.12 9.52 -11.19
C SER A 718 -10.82 8.72 -11.23
N ILE A 719 -10.64 7.85 -10.24
CA ILE A 719 -9.57 6.85 -10.20
C ILE A 719 -9.47 6.30 -11.61
N ASP A 720 -8.30 6.46 -12.24
CA ASP A 720 -7.99 5.76 -13.47
C ASP A 720 -7.96 4.27 -13.13
N THR A 721 -9.14 3.63 -13.16
CA THR A 721 -9.40 2.23 -12.78
C THR A 721 -8.59 1.24 -13.63
N ASN A 722 -7.92 1.73 -14.67
CA ASN A 722 -7.07 0.95 -15.55
C ASN A 722 -5.67 0.71 -14.99
N LYS A 723 -5.22 1.44 -13.96
CA LYS A 723 -3.96 1.12 -13.29
C LYS A 723 -4.22 0.31 -12.04
N ASN A 724 -3.94 -0.98 -12.17
CA ASN A 724 -3.96 -1.94 -11.09
C ASN A 724 -2.58 -1.95 -10.40
N PRO A 725 -2.42 -1.33 -9.21
CA PRO A 725 -1.14 -1.24 -8.52
C PRO A 725 -0.64 -2.61 -8.01
N ASN A 726 -1.48 -3.65 -8.06
CA ASN A 726 -1.23 -4.97 -7.47
C ASN A 726 -0.80 -4.88 -5.99
N VAL A 727 -1.57 -4.15 -5.19
CA VAL A 727 -1.33 -3.93 -3.75
C VAL A 727 -2.53 -4.38 -2.93
N SER A 728 -2.27 -4.85 -1.72
CA SER A 728 -3.31 -5.29 -0.79
C SER A 728 -2.87 -4.98 0.62
N VAL A 729 -3.20 -3.78 1.11
CA VAL A 729 -2.83 -3.35 2.45
C VAL A 729 -3.38 -4.30 3.53
N ALA A 730 -4.49 -4.98 3.25
CA ALA A 730 -5.08 -6.01 4.10
C ALA A 730 -4.08 -7.14 4.41
N VAL A 731 -3.35 -7.64 3.40
CA VAL A 731 -2.33 -8.69 3.58
C VAL A 731 -1.21 -8.21 4.49
N SER A 732 -0.63 -7.05 4.20
CA SER A 732 0.47 -6.50 5.01
C SER A 732 0.06 -6.16 6.44
N ALA A 733 -1.13 -5.59 6.62
CA ALA A 733 -1.63 -5.24 7.94
C ALA A 733 -1.90 -6.48 8.78
N ASN A 734 -2.41 -7.56 8.18
CA ASN A 734 -2.60 -8.84 8.86
C ASN A 734 -1.25 -9.48 9.22
N ILE A 735 -0.23 -9.41 8.36
CA ILE A 735 1.13 -9.90 8.65
C ILE A 735 1.73 -9.15 9.85
N THR A 736 1.69 -7.81 9.86
CA THR A 736 2.30 -7.04 10.95
C THR A 736 1.53 -7.16 12.26
N ALA A 737 0.20 -7.25 12.21
CA ALA A 737 -0.64 -7.51 13.38
C ALA A 737 -0.31 -8.86 14.03
N ASN A 738 -0.28 -9.95 13.25
CA ASN A 738 0.05 -11.27 13.77
C ASN A 738 1.50 -11.37 14.25
N ALA A 739 2.43 -10.63 13.63
CA ALA A 739 3.81 -10.51 14.14
C ALA A 739 3.83 -9.87 15.55
N ARG A 740 3.03 -8.82 15.79
CA ARG A 740 2.90 -8.23 17.14
C ARG A 740 2.25 -9.18 18.13
N VAL A 741 1.19 -9.90 17.72
CA VAL A 741 0.53 -10.92 18.56
C VAL A 741 1.54 -12.00 18.98
N TRP A 742 2.32 -12.53 18.03
CA TRP A 742 3.38 -13.51 18.30
C TRP A 742 4.42 -12.96 19.27
N MET A 743 4.91 -11.74 19.05
CA MET A 743 5.95 -11.15 19.91
C MET A 743 5.43 -10.81 21.32
N ASN A 744 4.14 -10.51 21.47
CA ASN A 744 3.56 -10.14 22.76
C ASN A 744 3.66 -11.28 23.79
N GLN A 745 3.64 -12.54 23.37
CA GLN A 745 3.76 -13.67 24.31
C GLN A 745 5.11 -13.72 25.04
N PHE A 746 6.15 -13.09 24.48
CA PHE A 746 7.49 -13.03 25.07
C PHE A 746 7.74 -11.73 25.87
N LYS A 747 6.78 -10.80 25.90
CA LYS A 747 6.88 -9.55 26.67
C LYS A 747 6.50 -9.78 28.13
N GLN A 748 7.39 -10.43 28.87
CA GLN A 748 7.22 -10.80 30.28
C GLN A 748 7.60 -9.67 31.27
N LYS A 749 7.42 -9.93 32.58
CA LYS A 749 8.00 -9.11 33.65
C LYS A 749 9.54 -9.17 33.54
N ASN A 750 10.21 -8.02 33.70
CA ASN A 750 11.67 -7.83 33.52
C ASN A 750 12.20 -7.76 32.08
N LEU A 751 11.36 -7.30 31.14
CA LEU A 751 11.82 -6.88 29.82
C LEU A 751 12.58 -5.54 29.89
N PHE A 752 13.68 -5.41 29.14
CA PHE A 752 14.47 -4.18 29.05
C PHE A 752 14.20 -3.45 27.73
N TYR A 753 14.16 -4.18 26.63
CA TYR A 753 14.02 -3.63 25.29
C TYR A 753 13.29 -4.58 24.35
N SER A 754 12.59 -4.02 23.36
CA SER A 754 12.12 -4.79 22.21
C SER A 754 12.27 -3.98 20.93
N ASP A 755 12.62 -4.64 19.82
CA ASP A 755 12.65 -4.05 18.48
C ASP A 755 12.14 -5.08 17.46
N THR A 756 10.88 -4.91 17.08
CA THR A 756 10.14 -5.69 16.07
C THR A 756 10.10 -7.19 16.34
N ASP A 757 11.21 -7.88 16.09
CA ASP A 757 11.44 -9.32 16.17
C ASP A 757 12.44 -9.72 17.27
N SER A 758 12.98 -8.74 18.01
CA SER A 758 13.93 -8.99 19.10
C SER A 758 13.43 -8.51 20.46
N ILE A 759 13.87 -9.21 21.51
CA ILE A 759 13.68 -8.83 22.92
C ILE A 759 14.97 -8.98 23.72
N ASP A 760 15.14 -8.10 24.70
CA ASP A 760 16.25 -8.15 25.64
C ASP A 760 15.68 -8.30 27.06
N THR A 761 16.04 -9.40 27.73
CA THR A 761 15.49 -9.82 29.02
C THR A 761 16.58 -10.45 29.88
N ASN A 762 16.45 -10.39 31.20
CA ASN A 762 17.33 -11.13 32.12
C ASN A 762 16.74 -12.49 32.54
N VAL A 763 15.62 -12.89 31.92
CA VAL A 763 14.93 -14.16 32.17
C VAL A 763 15.15 -15.08 30.97
N LEU A 764 15.51 -16.35 31.24
CA LEU A 764 15.57 -17.37 30.20
C LEU A 764 14.17 -17.68 29.69
N LEU A 765 14.01 -17.74 28.37
CA LEU A 765 12.76 -18.14 27.74
C LEU A 765 12.56 -19.65 27.84
N ASP A 766 11.31 -20.09 27.78
CA ASP A 766 10.95 -21.51 27.71
C ASP A 766 11.67 -22.15 26.50
N PRO A 767 12.47 -23.21 26.70
CA PRO A 767 13.28 -23.85 25.66
C PRO A 767 12.51 -24.24 24.41
N LYS A 768 11.20 -24.53 24.50
CA LYS A 768 10.39 -24.88 23.33
C LYS A 768 10.29 -23.77 22.29
N TYR A 769 10.45 -22.51 22.70
CA TYR A 769 10.45 -21.35 21.82
C TYR A 769 11.86 -20.95 21.34
N VAL A 770 12.91 -21.53 21.91
CA VAL A 770 14.29 -21.14 21.66
C VAL A 770 14.95 -22.11 20.69
N GLY A 771 15.56 -21.60 19.61
CA GLY A 771 16.24 -22.43 18.62
C GLY A 771 16.54 -21.71 17.32
N ASN A 772 16.87 -22.50 16.28
CA ASN A 772 17.24 -22.00 14.96
C ASN A 772 16.16 -22.19 13.88
N GLU A 773 15.04 -22.83 14.23
CA GLU A 773 13.94 -23.09 13.29
C GLU A 773 13.10 -21.82 13.05
N LEU A 774 12.30 -21.84 11.97
CA LEU A 774 11.45 -20.74 11.55
C LEU A 774 10.49 -20.33 12.68
N GLY A 775 10.51 -19.05 13.08
CA GLY A 775 9.65 -18.53 14.15
C GLY A 775 10.17 -18.75 15.57
N GLN A 776 11.18 -19.61 15.78
CA GLN A 776 11.86 -19.72 17.07
C GLN A 776 12.77 -18.51 17.33
N LEU A 777 13.04 -18.27 18.61
CA LEU A 777 13.93 -17.23 19.09
C LEU A 777 15.36 -17.76 19.20
N LYS A 778 16.25 -17.21 18.39
CA LYS A 778 17.68 -17.45 18.51
C LYS A 778 18.28 -16.54 19.58
N LEU A 779 19.10 -17.10 20.46
CA LEU A 779 19.96 -16.29 21.33
C LEU A 779 21.05 -15.62 20.48
N GLU A 780 20.90 -14.33 20.20
CA GLU A 780 21.83 -13.55 19.37
C GLU A 780 23.06 -13.16 20.19
N HIS A 781 22.82 -12.62 21.38
CA HIS A 781 23.86 -12.11 22.28
C HIS A 781 23.53 -12.37 23.75
N PHE A 782 24.59 -12.51 24.55
CA PHE A 782 24.55 -12.42 26.00
C PHE A 782 25.39 -11.22 26.44
N PHE A 783 24.79 -10.30 27.18
CA PHE A 783 25.44 -9.11 27.69
C PHE A 783 25.69 -9.24 29.18
N SER A 784 26.94 -9.06 29.59
CA SER A 784 27.30 -8.91 31.01
C SER A 784 26.62 -7.68 31.61
N GLU A 785 26.57 -6.59 30.84
CA GLU A 785 25.76 -5.40 31.08
C GLU A 785 25.32 -4.74 29.78
N ALA A 786 24.16 -4.06 29.82
CA ALA A 786 23.57 -3.36 28.68
C ALA A 786 22.86 -2.07 29.11
N VAL A 787 22.85 -1.08 28.20
CA VAL A 787 22.25 0.24 28.35
C VAL A 787 21.29 0.50 27.17
N TYR A 788 20.14 1.09 27.46
CA TYR A 788 19.10 1.44 26.51
C TYR A 788 18.65 2.89 26.74
N LEU A 789 19.00 3.80 25.82
CA LEU A 789 18.70 5.23 25.97
C LEU A 789 17.42 5.62 25.23
N ALA A 790 17.15 5.01 24.08
CA ALA A 790 16.00 5.30 23.23
C ALA A 790 15.74 4.14 22.26
N PRO A 791 14.58 4.10 21.58
CA PRO A 791 14.35 3.17 20.48
C PRO A 791 15.51 3.21 19.45
N LYS A 792 16.17 2.06 19.23
CA LYS A 792 17.36 1.91 18.37
C LYS A 792 18.60 2.69 18.82
N VAL A 793 18.71 2.96 20.12
CA VAL A 793 19.87 3.57 20.77
C VAL A 793 20.22 2.76 22.02
N TYR A 794 21.16 1.84 21.89
CA TYR A 794 21.56 0.93 22.95
C TYR A 794 23.01 0.47 22.81
N GLY A 795 23.57 -0.08 23.88
CA GLY A 795 24.85 -0.78 23.83
C GLY A 795 24.97 -1.84 24.91
N GLY A 796 25.92 -2.75 24.77
CA GLY A 796 26.20 -3.79 25.75
C GLY A 796 27.53 -4.48 25.55
N ILE A 797 28.03 -5.11 26.61
CA ILE A 797 29.32 -5.79 26.65
C ILE A 797 29.08 -7.31 26.59
N THR A 798 29.53 -7.95 25.53
CA THR A 798 29.59 -9.41 25.43
C THR A 798 30.94 -9.92 25.95
N PRO A 799 31.11 -11.23 26.20
CA PRO A 799 32.40 -11.81 26.59
C PRO A 799 33.53 -11.61 25.57
N LYS A 800 33.23 -11.25 24.31
CA LYS A 800 34.21 -11.15 23.22
C LYS A 800 34.41 -9.75 22.69
N TYR A 801 33.39 -8.90 22.75
CA TYR A 801 33.38 -7.57 22.16
C TYR A 801 32.23 -6.71 22.72
N GLU A 802 32.36 -5.39 22.60
CA GLU A 802 31.25 -4.46 22.86
C GLU A 802 30.38 -4.24 21.61
N ILE A 803 29.10 -3.96 21.83
CA ILE A 803 28.14 -3.61 20.77
C ILE A 803 27.54 -2.26 21.13
N VAL A 804 27.56 -1.32 20.19
CA VAL A 804 26.84 -0.03 20.31
C VAL A 804 26.06 0.20 19.02
N LYS A 805 24.76 0.46 19.15
CA LYS A 805 23.87 0.81 18.05
C LYS A 805 23.21 2.15 18.33
N ILE A 806 23.45 3.12 17.46
CA ILE A 806 22.88 4.47 17.56
C ILE A 806 22.20 4.81 16.24
N LYS A 807 20.89 5.02 16.28
CA LYS A 807 20.11 5.37 15.09
C LYS A 807 20.57 6.70 14.48
N GLY A 808 21.08 6.64 13.26
CA GLY A 808 21.46 7.82 12.48
C GLY A 808 22.94 8.20 12.58
N LEU A 809 23.75 7.43 13.32
CA LEU A 809 25.20 7.60 13.41
C LEU A 809 25.90 6.42 12.73
N LYS A 810 26.88 6.70 11.87
CA LYS A 810 27.63 5.66 11.11
C LYS A 810 28.74 5.00 11.92
N ASN A 811 29.43 5.76 12.77
CA ASN A 811 30.57 5.28 13.56
C ASN A 811 30.14 4.98 15.01
N PRO A 812 30.42 3.80 15.56
CA PRO A 812 30.08 3.48 16.95
C PRO A 812 31.01 4.24 17.91
N ILE A 813 30.42 4.85 18.94
CA ILE A 813 31.16 5.32 20.12
C ILE A 813 31.44 4.14 21.06
N PRO A 814 32.49 4.19 21.89
CA PRO A 814 32.73 3.20 22.93
C PRO A 814 31.53 3.04 23.85
N TYR A 815 31.25 1.81 24.32
CA TYR A 815 30.09 1.54 25.19
C TYR A 815 30.06 2.44 26.43
N LYS A 816 31.23 2.69 27.03
CA LYS A 816 31.40 3.51 28.24
C LYS A 816 30.84 4.93 28.09
N GLU A 817 30.76 5.47 26.88
CA GLU A 817 30.25 6.82 26.62
C GLU A 817 28.72 6.90 26.71
N LEU A 818 28.01 5.75 26.66
CA LEU A 818 26.56 5.71 26.85
C LEU A 818 26.14 5.84 28.32
N LEU A 819 26.98 5.40 29.26
CA LEU A 819 26.63 5.34 30.68
C LEU A 819 26.31 6.72 31.29
N PRO A 820 27.10 7.79 31.04
CA PRO A 820 26.78 9.12 31.55
C PRO A 820 25.46 9.68 31.02
N LEU A 821 25.00 9.24 29.85
CA LEU A 821 23.78 9.73 29.21
C LEU A 821 22.50 9.25 29.89
N LEU A 822 22.60 8.29 30.81
CA LEU A 822 21.48 7.89 31.67
C LEU A 822 21.06 8.99 32.64
N TYR A 823 21.96 9.94 32.97
CA TYR A 823 21.63 11.01 33.89
C TYR A 823 20.89 12.14 33.18
N LYS A 824 19.87 12.67 33.86
CA LYS A 824 18.99 13.72 33.33
C LYS A 824 19.78 14.89 32.77
N ASN A 825 19.36 15.39 31.60
CA ASN A 825 19.97 16.50 30.86
C ASN A 825 21.41 16.28 30.37
N LYS A 826 22.00 15.07 30.52
CA LYS A 826 23.29 14.77 29.90
C LYS A 826 23.13 14.53 28.40
N THR A 827 24.05 15.11 27.64
CA THR A 827 24.14 15.00 26.20
C THR A 827 25.57 14.65 25.80
N LEU A 828 25.73 14.02 24.64
CA LEU A 828 27.01 13.83 23.98
C LEU A 828 26.91 14.38 22.56
N GLU A 829 27.74 15.36 22.26
CA GLU A 829 27.81 15.96 20.93
C GLU A 829 28.91 15.29 20.12
N LEU A 830 28.53 14.73 18.97
CA LEU A 830 29.43 14.02 18.09
C LEU A 830 29.47 14.73 16.75
N ASN A 831 30.66 14.98 16.23
CA ASN A 831 30.82 15.47 14.88
C ASN A 831 30.56 14.33 13.90
N GLN A 832 29.68 14.58 12.92
CA GLN A 832 29.45 13.66 11.82
C GLN A 832 29.46 14.40 10.48
N GLU A 833 30.07 13.77 9.49
CA GLU A 833 29.97 14.20 8.11
C GLU A 833 28.61 13.78 7.54
N LYS A 834 27.83 14.77 7.10
CA LYS A 834 26.61 14.55 6.31
C LYS A 834 26.83 14.95 4.87
N TRP A 835 26.33 14.09 3.99
CA TRP A 835 26.33 14.31 2.55
C TRP A 835 24.99 14.94 2.15
N LEU A 836 25.01 16.22 1.80
CA LEU A 836 23.85 16.94 1.30
C LEU A 836 23.82 16.85 -0.21
N LYS A 837 22.77 16.23 -0.75
CA LYS A 837 22.57 16.02 -2.18
C LYS A 837 21.83 17.22 -2.76
N ASP A 838 22.46 17.92 -3.69
CA ASP A 838 21.85 19.02 -4.43
C ASP A 838 21.59 18.54 -5.86
N ILE A 839 20.37 18.05 -6.09
CA ILE A 839 19.93 17.51 -7.39
C ILE A 839 19.87 18.62 -8.45
N GLU A 840 19.49 19.85 -8.06
CA GLU A 840 19.42 21.00 -8.96
C GLU A 840 20.79 21.31 -9.56
N LYS A 841 21.84 21.32 -8.72
CA LYS A 841 23.21 21.60 -9.16
C LYS A 841 23.98 20.35 -9.61
N GLY A 842 23.44 19.16 -9.36
CA GLY A 842 24.06 17.88 -9.71
C GLY A 842 25.36 17.58 -8.94
N HIS A 843 25.43 17.95 -7.65
CA HIS A 843 26.60 17.71 -6.82
C HIS A 843 26.23 17.33 -5.38
N ILE A 844 27.19 16.77 -4.66
CA ILE A 844 27.08 16.43 -3.24
C ILE A 844 28.03 17.33 -2.46
N SER A 845 27.51 18.02 -1.45
CA SER A 845 28.29 18.83 -0.51
C SER A 845 28.46 18.09 0.81
N ILE A 846 29.64 18.19 1.40
CA ILE A 846 29.96 17.57 2.69
C ILE A 846 29.90 18.65 3.76
N HIS A 847 29.07 18.42 4.77
CA HIS A 847 28.92 19.31 5.91
C HIS A 847 29.22 18.55 7.19
N ASN A 848 29.98 19.19 8.08
CA ASN A 848 30.14 18.74 9.44
C ASN A 848 28.95 19.23 10.26
N GLU A 849 28.17 18.29 10.77
CA GLU A 849 27.04 18.59 11.66
C GLU A 849 27.28 17.97 13.03
N ILE A 850 26.79 18.66 14.07
CA ILE A 850 26.76 18.13 15.42
C ILE A 850 25.56 17.18 15.55
N TYR A 851 25.82 15.96 15.97
CA TYR A 851 24.82 14.99 16.38
C TYR A 851 24.75 14.95 17.91
N THR A 852 23.66 15.45 18.47
CA THR A 852 23.42 15.42 19.93
C THR A 852 22.73 14.12 20.34
N LEU A 853 23.47 13.26 21.02
CA LEU A 853 22.96 12.01 21.61
C LEU A 853 22.46 12.26 23.03
N MET A 854 21.21 11.87 23.29
CA MET A 854 20.58 11.96 24.62
C MET A 854 19.40 10.99 24.75
N VAL A 855 18.93 10.78 25.99
CA VAL A 855 17.68 10.05 26.24
C VAL A 855 16.49 10.84 25.66
N THR A 856 15.54 10.16 25.02
CA THR A 856 14.39 10.80 24.38
C THR A 856 13.05 10.24 24.84
N GLU A 857 12.11 11.12 25.17
CA GLU A 857 10.76 10.80 25.62
C GLU A 857 9.76 10.87 24.45
N ASN A 858 9.77 9.86 23.58
CA ASN A 858 8.96 9.88 22.36
C ASN A 858 7.71 8.98 22.40
N LYS A 859 7.76 7.86 23.14
CA LYS A 859 6.69 6.83 23.11
C LYS A 859 6.16 6.42 24.48
N ARG A 860 6.97 6.60 25.52
CA ARG A 860 6.75 6.15 26.89
C ARG A 860 7.32 7.21 27.83
N LYS A 861 6.70 7.39 28.99
CA LYS A 861 7.09 8.36 30.02
C LYS A 861 8.37 7.90 30.70
N LEU A 862 9.38 8.77 30.79
CA LEU A 862 10.66 8.42 31.43
C LEU A 862 10.54 8.48 32.96
N ILE A 863 11.11 7.52 33.67
CA ILE A 863 11.20 7.48 35.13
C ILE A 863 12.66 7.59 35.55
N TYR A 864 12.92 8.52 36.48
CA TYR A 864 14.23 8.76 37.06
C TYR A 864 14.22 8.38 38.54
N ASP A 865 15.36 7.91 39.05
CA ASP A 865 15.56 7.74 40.49
C ASP A 865 15.89 9.06 41.19
N LYS A 866 16.13 8.99 42.51
CA LYS A 866 16.49 10.13 43.36
C LYS A 866 17.78 10.84 42.93
N ASP A 867 18.68 10.14 42.22
CA ASP A 867 19.96 10.65 41.74
C ASP A 867 19.85 11.19 40.30
N ASN A 868 18.62 11.38 39.81
CA ASN A 868 18.29 11.79 38.44
C ASN A 868 18.84 10.82 37.36
N LYS A 869 19.01 9.55 37.68
CA LYS A 869 19.37 8.51 36.71
C LYS A 869 18.11 7.90 36.10
N PHE A 870 18.04 7.84 34.77
CA PHE A 870 16.99 7.17 34.03
C PHE A 870 17.02 5.67 34.37
N ILE A 871 15.92 5.11 34.86
CA ILE A 871 15.84 3.71 35.31
C ILE A 871 14.87 2.86 34.48
N GLU A 872 13.68 3.39 34.17
CA GLU A 872 12.63 2.65 33.47
C GLU A 872 11.61 3.59 32.82
N THR A 873 10.66 3.03 32.08
CA THR A 873 9.60 3.81 31.41
C THR A 873 8.20 3.30 31.74
N LYS A 874 7.25 4.22 31.83
CA LYS A 874 5.81 3.93 31.97
C LYS A 874 5.07 4.19 30.66
N PRO A 875 3.99 3.43 30.36
CA PRO A 875 3.17 3.73 29.19
C PRO A 875 2.51 5.11 29.33
N LEU A 876 2.24 5.74 28.19
CA LEU A 876 1.44 6.96 28.15
C LEU A 876 -0.04 6.60 28.33
N LYS A 877 -0.82 7.46 28.99
CA LYS A 877 -2.29 7.34 29.09
C LYS A 877 -2.92 8.31 28.09
N ILE A 878 -3.96 7.88 27.37
CA ILE A 878 -4.67 8.71 26.41
C ILE A 878 -6.18 8.69 26.64
N LYS A 879 -6.86 9.76 26.24
CA LYS A 879 -8.31 9.86 26.12
C LYS A 879 -8.66 10.57 24.81
N ASN A 880 -9.42 9.91 23.95
CA ASN A 880 -9.80 10.44 22.63
C ASN A 880 -8.58 10.97 21.85
N GLU A 881 -7.54 10.14 21.74
CA GLU A 881 -6.26 10.42 21.03
C GLU A 881 -5.34 11.48 21.66
N ASN A 882 -5.76 12.14 22.74
CA ASN A 882 -4.95 13.09 23.47
C ASN A 882 -4.24 12.43 24.65
N ILE A 883 -2.97 12.76 24.86
CA ILE A 883 -2.22 12.32 26.05
C ILE A 883 -2.81 13.03 27.28
N ILE A 884 -3.19 12.24 28.28
CA ILE A 884 -3.61 12.71 29.60
C ILE A 884 -2.52 12.31 30.61
N GLU A 885 -2.03 13.27 31.40
CA GLU A 885 -0.76 13.17 32.16
C GLU A 885 -0.66 12.07 33.21
#